data_AF-A0A166U9N6-F1
#
_entry.id   AF-A0A166U9N6-F1
#
_cell.length_a   1.000
_cell.length_b   1.000
_cell.length_c   1.000
_cell.angle_alpha   90.00
_cell.angle_beta   90.00
_cell.angle_gamma   90.00
#
_symmetry.space_group_name_H-M   'P 1'
#
loop_
_entity.id
_entity.type
_entity.pdbx_description
1 polymer ?
#
loop_
_entity_poly.entity_id
_entity_poly.type
_entity_poly.pdbx_seq_one_letter_code
_entity_poly.pdbx_strand_id
1 'polypeptide(L)'
;MHLPSFFWALLALVHIADVHASVTVYGQVPYNEFTKTASAALETYTAHAMYDPTNLNPPPLPVPPPATQFSLTLQATSAQQGGLSQAVSGTFWGISVEMSVANQVFGKNSSILQVPFLNLMSLLKARAGGVHIRVGGNTQETASMIPDGTSLPNGTILEKGPPNVATGTPSLLVSPDFMYMLNNISFLLGDTVKWFIGVPMNDTNNPRLQIAEYAEEILGDNLLGLQVGNEPDLYGQDGLGGRTAAYTPQNYVTEFGQMMTAINNDAKISVKNKIVGPSVGPGSKNWTTFEIFSLGYLQSYASNLGFISVEKYFDNNCAAAFPNSTAKNGPIINPQDEIANFTSHAAGLEIVAEFANTSISAQQAKLPLLMFETNSASCGGFPGISNTYASALWGLDYGLTMAAAGFSGAHLHVSGSTVYYNPFTPPPTNQSSFRQWTISPIFYTNLVMAEILGPTNTAQVVDLQANTGSNSTPAFGIYENGKPARVALFNFLTDPSGASTYTASIGISSTVSQVTVKYLTADSVTQKTNISWAGQNFGGVFESDGRLQGNLSIDTVACSNNICQIKVPAPGFALVSFVDTAFTQTSSAAPIATYSTTTTTGFQRASPSVTVDPSVLATSNGHNANDLLAGGRTSQLAPKGEASGISTKTIAIISGSVGGAVLLMVLGCVWCCCRRRAGGKYAKLDDAAPMAATEVHAYVPYNQTRYETAWDELQRDDALRSSSATAYSTNRSSTAYDPSRSSMARDGSSTARKGSSTAYDANRVSTASWAPNFRASTSHN
;
A
#
# COMPACT_ATOMS: atom_id res chain seq x y z
N MET A 1 74.59 -40.19 50.71
CA MET A 1 74.88 -38.76 50.96
C MET A 1 73.87 -37.95 50.15
N HIS A 2 73.12 -37.06 50.81
CA HIS A 2 72.22 -36.00 50.28
C HIS A 2 71.24 -36.33 49.13
N LEU A 3 69.97 -35.89 49.09
CA LEU A 3 68.97 -35.30 50.01
C LEU A 3 67.59 -35.56 49.30
N PRO A 4 66.41 -35.42 49.94
CA PRO A 4 65.51 -36.57 50.05
C PRO A 4 64.40 -36.66 48.99
N SER A 5 64.24 -37.87 48.45
CA SER A 5 62.93 -38.40 48.02
C SER A 5 62.03 -38.66 49.25
N PHE A 6 60.72 -38.89 49.04
CA PHE A 6 59.69 -39.10 50.08
C PHE A 6 59.18 -37.86 50.84
N PHE A 7 58.55 -36.90 50.16
CA PHE A 7 57.61 -35.97 50.82
C PHE A 7 56.33 -35.57 50.04
N TRP A 8 56.12 -36.09 48.82
CA TRP A 8 54.94 -35.74 47.99
C TRP A 8 54.10 -36.93 47.48
N ALA A 9 54.44 -38.16 47.87
CA ALA A 9 53.73 -39.37 47.46
C ALA A 9 52.83 -39.97 48.57
N LEU A 10 52.68 -39.29 49.72
CA LEU A 10 51.91 -39.79 50.88
C LEU A 10 50.95 -38.75 51.49
N LEU A 11 50.48 -37.80 50.68
CA LEU A 11 49.39 -36.88 51.01
C LEU A 11 48.12 -37.14 50.17
N ALA A 12 48.09 -38.29 49.47
CA ALA A 12 46.92 -38.82 48.78
C ALA A 12 46.31 -39.97 49.59
N LEU A 13 45.80 -39.66 50.78
CA LEU A 13 44.80 -40.41 51.57
C LEU A 13 44.51 -39.62 52.86
N VAL A 14 43.23 -39.38 53.18
CA VAL A 14 42.74 -38.46 54.25
C VAL A 14 43.01 -36.98 53.93
N HIS A 15 42.17 -36.30 53.15
CA HIS A 15 40.86 -35.83 53.63
C HIS A 15 39.76 -35.90 52.56
N ILE A 16 38.64 -36.50 52.93
CA ILE A 16 37.35 -36.36 52.23
C ILE A 16 36.65 -35.13 52.80
N ALA A 17 36.20 -34.23 51.93
CA ALA A 17 35.17 -33.23 52.21
C ALA A 17 34.43 -32.96 50.90
N ASP A 18 33.11 -33.08 50.93
CA ASP A 18 32.28 -33.09 49.72
C ASP A 18 32.31 -31.75 48.96
N VAL A 19 32.61 -31.81 47.67
CA VAL A 19 32.30 -30.73 46.72
C VAL A 19 31.20 -31.22 45.79
N HIS A 20 29.97 -30.86 46.15
CA HIS A 20 28.80 -31.08 45.31
C HIS A 20 28.94 -30.26 44.02
N ALA A 21 29.25 -30.91 42.90
CA ALA A 21 29.03 -30.36 41.57
C ALA A 21 27.51 -30.35 41.28
N SER A 22 26.85 -29.24 41.62
CA SER A 22 25.42 -29.05 41.38
C SER A 22 25.14 -28.82 39.89
N VAL A 23 24.79 -29.88 39.17
CA VAL A 23 24.03 -29.75 37.91
C VAL A 23 22.58 -29.46 38.28
N THR A 24 22.32 -28.19 38.59
CA THR A 24 20.98 -27.71 38.92
C THR A 24 20.14 -27.59 37.66
N VAL A 25 19.36 -28.62 37.36
CA VAL A 25 18.25 -28.55 36.41
C VAL A 25 17.04 -27.98 37.16
N TYR A 26 16.70 -26.71 36.91
CA TYR A 26 15.44 -26.12 37.37
C TYR A 26 14.46 -25.91 36.21
N GLY A 27 13.22 -26.35 36.41
CA GLY A 27 12.05 -25.71 35.81
C GLY A 27 11.52 -26.29 34.51
N GLN A 28 11.04 -27.54 34.52
CA GLN A 28 9.75 -27.76 33.85
C GLN A 28 8.69 -26.99 34.63
N VAL A 29 7.91 -26.15 33.96
CA VAL A 29 6.67 -25.56 34.52
C VAL A 29 5.49 -26.12 33.72
N PRO A 30 4.49 -26.74 34.37
CA PRO A 30 3.33 -27.29 33.68
C PRO A 30 2.43 -26.19 33.11
N TYR A 31 1.53 -26.57 32.20
CA TYR A 31 0.41 -25.71 31.80
C TYR A 31 -0.37 -25.26 33.04
N ASN A 32 -0.60 -23.94 33.15
CA ASN A 32 -1.22 -23.19 34.26
C ASN A 32 -0.27 -22.73 35.39
N GLU A 33 0.33 -21.55 35.23
CA GLU A 33 0.26 -20.45 36.23
C GLU A 33 0.76 -19.13 35.64
N PHE A 34 -0.07 -18.06 35.72
CA PHE A 34 0.30 -16.71 35.26
C PHE A 34 0.94 -15.91 36.39
N THR A 35 2.27 -15.74 36.38
CA THR A 35 2.95 -14.78 37.25
C THR A 35 2.87 -13.36 36.68
N LYS A 36 2.03 -12.53 37.31
CA LYS A 36 1.96 -11.08 37.02
C LYS A 36 3.32 -10.42 37.29
N THR A 37 4.02 -10.06 36.21
CA THR A 37 5.22 -9.21 36.29
C THR A 37 4.80 -7.80 35.92
N ALA A 38 5.28 -6.80 36.67
CA ALA A 38 4.80 -5.42 36.57
C ALA A 38 5.10 -4.81 35.19
N SER A 39 4.18 -3.97 34.70
CA SER A 39 4.27 -3.29 33.42
C SER A 39 5.52 -2.39 33.37
N ALA A 40 6.54 -2.83 32.65
CA ALA A 40 7.46 -1.89 32.02
C ALA A 40 6.64 -1.02 31.05
N ALA A 41 6.97 0.27 30.95
CA ALA A 41 6.33 1.15 29.98
C ALA A 41 6.51 0.56 28.57
N LEU A 42 5.47 0.63 27.73
CA LEU A 42 5.56 0.15 26.36
C LEU A 42 6.66 0.91 25.62
N GLU A 43 7.75 0.22 25.30
CA GLU A 43 8.61 0.64 24.20
C GLU A 43 7.77 0.64 22.92
N THR A 44 7.82 1.72 22.16
CA THR A 44 6.97 1.96 21.00
C THR A 44 7.39 1.07 19.82
N TYR A 45 7.07 -0.22 19.89
CA TYR A 45 7.17 -1.13 18.77
C TYR A 45 6.25 -0.63 17.64
N THR A 46 6.84 -0.18 16.53
CA THR A 46 6.13 0.24 15.31
C THR A 46 5.55 -0.99 14.61
N ALA A 47 4.45 -1.50 15.17
CA ALA A 47 3.74 -2.65 14.65
C ALA A 47 3.30 -2.39 13.20
N HIS A 48 3.62 -3.31 12.31
CA HIS A 48 3.06 -3.38 10.96
C HIS A 48 1.52 -3.29 11.03
N ALA A 49 0.89 -2.42 10.22
CA ALA A 49 -0.50 -1.99 10.40
C ALA A 49 -1.52 -3.13 10.55
N MET A 50 -1.28 -4.25 9.86
CA MET A 50 -2.12 -5.46 9.92
C MET A 50 -2.10 -6.20 11.28
N TYR A 51 -1.24 -5.83 12.22
CA TYR A 51 -1.24 -6.34 13.60
C TYR A 51 -2.03 -5.44 14.57
N ASP A 52 -2.50 -4.26 14.15
CA ASP A 52 -3.24 -3.35 15.03
C ASP A 52 -4.63 -3.93 15.39
N PRO A 53 -4.92 -4.20 16.68
CA PRO A 53 -6.19 -4.74 17.13
C PRO A 53 -7.33 -3.71 17.15
N THR A 54 -7.07 -2.40 16.93
CA THR A 54 -8.04 -1.30 17.05
C THR A 54 -9.31 -1.54 16.23
N ASN A 55 -10.42 -1.80 16.89
CA ASN A 55 -11.74 -1.98 16.29
C ASN A 55 -12.67 -0.90 16.85
N LEU A 56 -13.38 -0.20 15.97
CA LEU A 56 -14.32 0.86 16.35
C LEU A 56 -15.72 0.29 16.57
N ASN A 57 -16.54 1.03 17.31
CA ASN A 57 -17.98 0.81 17.33
C ASN A 57 -18.57 1.34 16.02
N PRO A 58 -19.48 0.60 15.36
CA PRO A 58 -20.23 1.11 14.22
C PRO A 58 -21.01 2.39 14.59
N PRO A 59 -21.25 3.30 13.64
CA PRO A 59 -22.15 4.42 13.83
C PRO A 59 -23.53 3.96 14.31
N PRO A 60 -24.21 4.72 15.20
CA PRO A 60 -25.58 4.43 15.60
C PRO A 60 -26.53 4.53 14.41
N LEU A 61 -27.61 3.74 14.42
CA LEU A 61 -28.63 3.81 13.37
C LEU A 61 -29.28 5.21 13.32
N PRO A 62 -29.53 5.77 12.12
CA PRO A 62 -30.22 7.05 11.97
C PRO A 62 -31.60 7.06 12.64
N VAL A 63 -32.00 8.22 13.15
CA VAL A 63 -33.33 8.44 13.74
C VAL A 63 -34.01 9.63 13.05
N PRO A 64 -35.11 9.42 12.31
CA PRO A 64 -35.72 8.13 11.97
C PRO A 64 -34.83 7.28 11.04
N PRO A 65 -35.00 5.95 11.02
CA PRO A 65 -34.28 5.08 10.10
C PRO A 65 -34.74 5.32 8.64
N PRO A 66 -33.88 5.08 7.63
CA PRO A 66 -34.26 5.12 6.22
C PRO A 66 -35.39 4.14 5.90
N ALA A 67 -36.15 4.40 4.83
CA ALA A 67 -37.22 3.47 4.43
C ALA A 67 -36.62 2.14 3.92
N THR A 68 -37.15 1.02 4.42
CA THR A 68 -36.71 -0.33 4.04
C THR A 68 -37.37 -0.84 2.76
N GLN A 69 -38.22 -0.04 2.12
CA GLN A 69 -38.82 -0.30 0.81
C GLN A 69 -38.89 1.00 0.01
N PHE A 70 -38.33 1.00 -1.19
CA PHE A 70 -38.40 2.14 -2.13
C PHE A 70 -38.29 1.66 -3.58
N SER A 71 -38.67 2.51 -4.52
CA SER A 71 -38.61 2.22 -5.96
C SER A 71 -37.54 3.05 -6.67
N LEU A 72 -36.88 2.44 -7.64
CA LEU A 72 -35.96 3.08 -8.58
C LEU A 72 -36.51 2.88 -10.00
N THR A 73 -36.31 3.84 -10.90
CA THR A 73 -36.74 3.72 -12.31
C THR A 73 -35.59 4.08 -13.22
N LEU A 74 -35.16 3.14 -14.06
CA LEU A 74 -34.16 3.37 -15.11
C LEU A 74 -34.86 3.53 -16.46
N GLN A 75 -34.38 4.50 -17.24
CA GLN A 75 -34.85 4.75 -18.59
C GLN A 75 -34.30 3.68 -19.56
N ALA A 76 -34.98 3.49 -20.69
CA ALA A 76 -34.62 2.46 -21.65
C ALA A 76 -33.30 2.73 -22.38
N THR A 77 -32.90 4.01 -22.46
CA THR A 77 -31.70 4.48 -23.16
C THR A 77 -31.01 5.60 -22.40
N SER A 78 -29.70 5.76 -22.59
CA SER A 78 -28.93 6.86 -21.99
C SER A 78 -29.42 8.23 -22.44
N ALA A 79 -29.89 8.37 -23.69
CA ALA A 79 -30.47 9.60 -24.21
C ALA A 79 -31.74 10.09 -23.48
N GLN A 80 -32.41 9.21 -22.73
CA GLN A 80 -33.58 9.53 -21.91
C GLN A 80 -33.22 9.69 -20.42
N GLN A 81 -32.07 9.17 -19.98
CA GLN A 81 -31.60 9.26 -18.61
C GLN A 81 -30.84 10.57 -18.38
N GLY A 82 -31.46 11.50 -17.66
CA GLY A 82 -30.75 12.67 -17.14
C GLY A 82 -29.68 12.28 -16.11
N GLY A 83 -28.61 13.10 -16.02
CA GLY A 83 -27.57 12.96 -15.00
C GLY A 83 -26.45 11.95 -15.29
N LEU A 84 -26.39 11.38 -16.50
CA LEU A 84 -25.30 10.48 -16.87
C LEU A 84 -23.96 11.22 -17.09
N SER A 85 -22.89 10.60 -16.60
CA SER A 85 -21.51 10.98 -16.88
C SER A 85 -21.12 10.85 -18.36
N GLN A 86 -19.96 11.38 -18.70
CA GLN A 86 -19.18 10.89 -19.85
C GLN A 86 -18.90 9.38 -19.75
N ALA A 87 -18.52 8.75 -20.86
CA ALA A 87 -18.06 7.36 -20.83
C ALA A 87 -16.79 7.23 -19.97
N VAL A 88 -16.78 6.28 -19.05
CA VAL A 88 -15.64 5.95 -18.18
C VAL A 88 -15.10 4.55 -18.48
N SER A 89 -13.80 4.39 -18.26
CA SER A 89 -13.08 3.13 -18.47
C SER A 89 -13.39 2.12 -17.37
N GLY A 90 -13.35 0.82 -17.68
CA GLY A 90 -13.33 -0.23 -16.65
C GLY A 90 -12.16 -0.06 -15.66
N THR A 91 -11.06 0.55 -16.12
CA THR A 91 -9.85 0.85 -15.35
C THR A 91 -9.98 2.07 -14.41
N PHE A 92 -11.19 2.58 -14.18
CA PHE A 92 -11.44 3.81 -13.40
C PHE A 92 -10.73 3.81 -12.04
N TRP A 93 -10.91 2.77 -11.21
CA TRP A 93 -10.17 2.63 -9.94
C TRP A 93 -8.82 1.97 -10.19
N GLY A 94 -7.84 2.78 -10.55
CA GLY A 94 -6.43 2.43 -10.62
C GLY A 94 -5.75 2.40 -9.25
N ILE A 95 -4.43 2.27 -9.27
CA ILE A 95 -3.57 2.15 -8.09
C ILE A 95 -2.48 3.22 -8.18
N SER A 96 -2.23 3.98 -7.11
CA SER A 96 -1.02 4.80 -6.98
C SER A 96 -0.05 4.10 -6.05
N VAL A 97 1.25 4.11 -6.36
CA VAL A 97 2.29 3.48 -5.55
C VAL A 97 3.41 4.47 -5.29
N GLU A 98 3.76 4.67 -4.02
CA GLU A 98 4.92 5.45 -3.61
C GLU A 98 6.19 4.85 -4.23
N MET A 99 6.95 5.63 -4.99
CA MET A 99 8.08 5.13 -5.80
C MET A 99 9.10 4.36 -4.95
N SER A 100 9.33 4.78 -3.70
CA SER A 100 10.22 4.09 -2.78
C SER A 100 9.79 2.68 -2.35
N VAL A 101 8.51 2.29 -2.49
CA VAL A 101 8.02 0.94 -2.12
C VAL A 101 7.73 0.06 -3.34
N ALA A 102 7.96 0.57 -4.54
CA ALA A 102 7.71 -0.15 -5.78
C ALA A 102 8.45 -1.49 -5.87
N ASN A 103 9.65 -1.60 -5.28
CA ASN A 103 10.40 -2.87 -5.20
C ASN A 103 9.86 -3.88 -4.17
N GLN A 104 8.92 -3.46 -3.32
CA GLN A 104 8.20 -4.34 -2.38
C GLN A 104 6.88 -4.81 -3.00
N VAL A 105 6.22 -3.93 -3.77
CA VAL A 105 4.91 -4.17 -4.39
C VAL A 105 5.00 -4.93 -5.72
N PHE A 106 5.90 -4.55 -6.61
CA PHE A 106 5.94 -5.07 -7.98
C PHE A 106 6.91 -6.23 -8.17
N GLY A 107 8.09 -6.16 -7.54
CA GLY A 107 9.17 -7.12 -7.70
C GLY A 107 10.48 -6.62 -7.09
N LYS A 108 11.40 -7.51 -6.74
CA LYS A 108 12.74 -7.10 -6.27
C LYS A 108 13.54 -6.42 -7.40
N ASN A 109 13.33 -6.91 -8.62
CA ASN A 109 13.92 -6.47 -9.88
C ASN A 109 13.11 -7.07 -11.05
N SER A 110 13.48 -6.77 -12.30
CA SER A 110 12.75 -7.21 -13.49
C SER A 110 12.64 -8.74 -13.66
N SER A 111 13.53 -9.49 -13.00
CA SER A 111 13.59 -10.96 -13.02
C SER A 111 12.84 -11.63 -11.86
N ILE A 112 12.47 -10.90 -10.81
CA ILE A 112 11.83 -11.44 -9.60
C ILE A 112 10.63 -10.57 -9.24
N LEU A 113 9.51 -10.83 -9.93
CA LEU A 113 8.23 -10.14 -9.74
C LEU A 113 7.41 -10.72 -8.59
N GLN A 114 6.53 -9.90 -8.00
CA GLN A 114 5.61 -10.31 -6.94
C GLN A 114 4.40 -11.03 -7.53
N VAL A 115 4.38 -12.35 -7.40
CA VAL A 115 3.29 -13.21 -7.87
C VAL A 115 1.91 -12.83 -7.31
N PRO A 116 1.74 -12.48 -6.00
CA PRO A 116 0.45 -12.03 -5.50
C PRO A 116 -0.07 -10.77 -6.19
N PHE A 117 0.82 -9.82 -6.48
CA PHE A 117 0.47 -8.62 -7.24
C PHE A 117 0.00 -8.96 -8.67
N LEU A 118 0.71 -9.86 -9.37
CA LEU A 118 0.29 -10.33 -10.71
C LEU A 118 -1.10 -11.01 -10.66
N ASN A 119 -1.39 -11.81 -9.63
CA ASN A 119 -2.69 -12.44 -9.45
C ASN A 119 -3.81 -11.40 -9.23
N LEU A 120 -3.58 -10.39 -8.38
CA LEU A 120 -4.51 -9.29 -8.17
C LEU A 120 -4.76 -8.51 -9.47
N MET A 121 -3.71 -8.20 -10.24
CA MET A 121 -3.86 -7.49 -11.52
C MET A 121 -4.57 -8.34 -12.56
N SER A 122 -4.40 -9.66 -12.56
CA SER A 122 -5.16 -10.57 -13.41
C SER A 122 -6.65 -10.60 -13.04
N LEU A 123 -7.02 -10.48 -11.75
CA LEU A 123 -8.42 -10.37 -11.32
C LEU A 123 -9.07 -9.10 -11.85
N LEU A 124 -8.37 -7.96 -11.78
CA LEU A 124 -8.85 -6.67 -12.28
C LEU A 124 -8.93 -6.66 -13.81
N LYS A 125 -7.86 -7.09 -14.51
CA LYS A 125 -7.83 -7.25 -15.98
C LYS A 125 -9.05 -8.02 -16.50
N ALA A 126 -9.37 -9.15 -15.87
CA ALA A 126 -10.47 -10.01 -16.31
C ALA A 126 -11.86 -9.34 -16.25
N ARG A 127 -11.99 -8.22 -15.53
CA ARG A 127 -13.25 -7.49 -15.29
C ARG A 127 -13.28 -6.13 -15.98
N ALA A 128 -12.21 -5.35 -15.81
CA ALA A 128 -12.03 -4.00 -16.31
C ALA A 128 -11.42 -3.93 -17.73
N GLY A 129 -10.91 -5.05 -18.26
CA GLY A 129 -10.12 -5.08 -19.50
C GLY A 129 -8.65 -4.67 -19.32
N GLY A 130 -8.28 -4.10 -18.17
CA GLY A 130 -6.89 -3.72 -17.83
C GLY A 130 -6.76 -3.13 -16.43
N VAL A 131 -5.63 -2.48 -16.15
CA VAL A 131 -5.38 -1.71 -14.91
C VAL A 131 -4.50 -0.50 -15.24
N HIS A 132 -4.81 0.66 -14.66
CA HIS A 132 -3.94 1.84 -14.71
C HIS A 132 -3.23 2.01 -13.36
N ILE A 133 -1.91 2.23 -13.40
CA ILE A 133 -1.08 2.30 -12.20
C ILE A 133 -0.13 3.49 -12.28
N ARG A 134 -0.20 4.36 -11.27
CA ARG A 134 0.76 5.46 -11.07
C ARG A 134 1.89 4.98 -10.17
N VAL A 135 3.13 5.37 -10.49
CA VAL A 135 4.26 5.26 -9.58
C VAL A 135 4.90 6.63 -9.39
N GLY A 136 4.81 7.18 -8.18
CA GLY A 136 5.08 8.58 -7.88
C GLY A 136 5.13 8.83 -6.38
N GLY A 137 4.31 9.74 -5.88
CA GLY A 137 4.27 10.13 -4.48
C GLY A 137 5.41 11.08 -4.10
N ASN A 138 5.51 11.43 -2.83
CA ASN A 138 6.51 12.39 -2.32
C ASN A 138 7.97 11.94 -2.59
N THR A 139 8.23 10.64 -2.70
CA THR A 139 9.57 10.10 -2.99
C THR A 139 10.01 10.32 -4.44
N GLN A 140 9.08 10.59 -5.37
CA GLN A 140 9.44 10.92 -6.76
C GLN A 140 10.28 12.21 -6.81
N GLU A 141 10.02 13.16 -5.90
CA GLU A 141 10.56 14.51 -5.98
C GLU A 141 12.07 14.57 -5.80
N THR A 142 12.64 13.61 -5.09
CA THR A 142 14.08 13.47 -4.86
C THR A 142 14.68 12.30 -5.63
N ALA A 143 13.90 11.65 -6.51
CA ALA A 143 14.39 10.58 -7.36
C ALA A 143 15.37 11.07 -8.42
N SER A 144 16.33 10.23 -8.77
CA SER A 144 17.30 10.41 -9.85
C SER A 144 17.61 9.05 -10.47
N MET A 145 17.80 8.98 -11.79
CA MET A 145 18.41 7.80 -12.39
C MET A 145 19.88 7.69 -11.97
N ILE A 146 20.37 6.47 -11.79
CA ILE A 146 21.82 6.22 -11.69
C ILE A 146 22.54 6.63 -12.99
N PRO A 147 23.83 6.98 -12.95
CA PRO A 147 24.60 7.27 -14.16
C PRO A 147 24.66 6.06 -15.12
N ASP A 148 24.61 6.33 -16.42
CA ASP A 148 24.68 5.31 -17.46
C ASP A 148 25.90 4.39 -17.31
N GLY A 149 25.70 3.08 -17.51
CA GLY A 149 26.75 2.07 -17.35
C GLY A 149 27.14 1.75 -15.90
N THR A 150 26.46 2.32 -14.90
CA THR A 150 26.60 1.93 -13.49
C THR A 150 25.48 0.99 -13.03
N SER A 151 25.64 0.43 -11.82
CA SER A 151 24.68 -0.49 -11.21
C SER A 151 24.62 -0.27 -9.71
N LEU A 152 23.42 -0.40 -9.12
CA LEU A 152 23.26 -0.36 -7.67
C LEU A 152 23.82 -1.63 -7.00
N PRO A 153 24.25 -1.56 -5.72
CA PRO A 153 24.76 -2.73 -5.00
C PRO A 153 23.77 -3.90 -4.98
N ASN A 154 24.30 -5.13 -5.07
CA ASN A 154 23.52 -6.38 -5.03
C ASN A 154 22.44 -6.52 -6.13
N GLY A 155 22.47 -5.70 -7.18
CA GLY A 155 21.46 -5.73 -8.25
C GLY A 155 20.06 -5.29 -7.78
N THR A 156 19.99 -4.36 -6.82
CA THR A 156 18.73 -3.71 -6.46
C THR A 156 18.31 -2.71 -7.54
N ILE A 157 17.00 -2.47 -7.64
CA ILE A 157 16.46 -1.48 -8.59
C ILE A 157 16.30 -0.07 -8.03
N LEU A 158 16.32 0.04 -6.69
CA LEU A 158 16.23 1.27 -5.92
C LEU A 158 17.30 1.26 -4.82
N GLU A 159 17.88 2.43 -4.55
CA GLU A 159 18.67 2.70 -3.35
C GLU A 159 18.05 3.89 -2.61
N LYS A 160 17.93 3.78 -1.28
CA LYS A 160 17.30 4.78 -0.41
C LYS A 160 18.38 5.52 0.37
N GLY A 161 18.49 6.83 0.15
CA GLY A 161 19.28 7.72 0.98
C GLY A 161 18.58 8.05 2.31
N PRO A 162 19.16 8.94 3.13
CA PRO A 162 18.53 9.40 4.36
C PRO A 162 17.20 10.11 4.06
N PRO A 163 16.21 10.05 4.98
CA PRO A 163 15.01 10.86 4.91
C PRO A 163 15.31 12.36 4.74
N ASN A 164 14.63 13.02 3.81
CA ASN A 164 14.69 14.47 3.67
C ASN A 164 13.79 15.14 4.74
N VAL A 165 14.22 16.30 5.24
CA VAL A 165 13.53 17.02 6.31
C VAL A 165 12.17 17.61 5.91
N ALA A 166 11.89 17.70 4.61
CA ALA A 166 10.71 18.39 4.09
C ALA A 166 9.46 17.51 4.15
N THR A 167 9.58 16.28 3.62
CA THR A 167 8.49 15.31 3.48
C THR A 167 8.68 14.07 4.37
N GLY A 168 9.84 13.92 5.03
CA GLY A 168 10.20 12.71 5.78
C GLY A 168 10.52 11.50 4.89
N THR A 169 10.59 11.66 3.57
CA THR A 169 10.81 10.55 2.63
C THR A 169 12.29 10.40 2.25
N PRO A 170 12.80 9.17 1.99
CA PRO A 170 14.18 8.99 1.55
C PRO A 170 14.42 9.58 0.16
N SER A 171 15.62 10.10 -0.09
CA SER A 171 16.07 10.31 -1.47
C SER A 171 16.23 8.98 -2.21
N LEU A 172 16.00 8.97 -3.53
CA LEU A 172 16.02 7.75 -4.33
C LEU A 172 17.03 7.81 -5.47
N LEU A 173 17.85 6.76 -5.58
CA LEU A 173 18.50 6.39 -6.83
C LEU A 173 17.71 5.26 -7.49
N VAL A 174 17.45 5.39 -8.79
CA VAL A 174 16.63 4.47 -9.60
C VAL A 174 17.49 3.87 -10.72
N SER A 175 17.46 2.55 -10.87
CA SER A 175 18.11 1.87 -12.01
C SER A 175 17.16 1.73 -13.21
N PRO A 176 17.64 1.63 -14.45
CA PRO A 176 16.78 1.35 -15.62
C PRO A 176 15.99 0.04 -15.49
N ASP A 177 16.48 -0.94 -14.72
CA ASP A 177 15.80 -2.21 -14.45
C ASP A 177 14.46 -2.03 -13.72
N PHE A 178 14.25 -0.88 -13.07
CA PHE A 178 12.94 -0.46 -12.57
C PHE A 178 11.89 -0.38 -13.70
N MET A 179 12.20 0.24 -14.84
CA MET A 179 11.25 0.34 -15.96
C MET A 179 11.06 -1.01 -16.65
N TYR A 180 12.11 -1.83 -16.77
CA TYR A 180 12.00 -3.20 -17.28
C TYR A 180 11.11 -4.08 -16.39
N MET A 181 11.14 -3.90 -15.06
CA MET A 181 10.23 -4.57 -14.14
C MET A 181 8.76 -4.21 -14.41
N LEU A 182 8.46 -2.93 -14.61
CA LEU A 182 7.11 -2.47 -14.93
C LEU A 182 6.64 -2.99 -16.30
N ASN A 183 7.52 -2.98 -17.32
CA ASN A 183 7.18 -3.49 -18.64
C ASN A 183 6.99 -5.02 -18.65
N ASN A 184 7.80 -5.77 -17.89
CA ASN A 184 7.63 -7.23 -17.75
C ASN A 184 6.28 -7.59 -17.10
N ILE A 185 5.79 -6.77 -16.16
CA ILE A 185 4.44 -6.93 -15.59
C ILE A 185 3.38 -6.71 -16.66
N SER A 186 3.49 -5.63 -17.47
CA SER A 186 2.58 -5.39 -18.59
C SER A 186 2.59 -6.55 -19.58
N PHE A 187 3.76 -6.99 -20.04
CA PHE A 187 3.92 -8.11 -20.96
C PHE A 187 3.30 -9.41 -20.44
N LEU A 188 3.59 -9.80 -19.18
CA LEU A 188 3.02 -10.99 -18.56
C LEU A 188 1.49 -10.93 -18.45
N LEU A 189 0.94 -9.73 -18.30
CA LEU A 189 -0.49 -9.46 -18.29
C LEU A 189 -1.03 -9.04 -19.66
N GLY A 190 -0.30 -9.30 -20.76
CA GLY A 190 -0.75 -9.09 -22.15
C GLY A 190 -1.04 -7.61 -22.48
N ASP A 191 -0.16 -6.72 -22.03
CA ASP A 191 -0.13 -5.27 -22.29
C ASP A 191 -1.40 -4.51 -21.88
N THR A 192 -2.13 -5.03 -20.89
CA THR A 192 -3.31 -4.37 -20.30
C THR A 192 -3.04 -3.64 -18.99
N VAL A 193 -1.85 -3.80 -18.40
CA VAL A 193 -1.40 -2.93 -17.29
C VAL A 193 -0.64 -1.77 -17.89
N LYS A 194 -1.05 -0.55 -17.56
CA LYS A 194 -0.56 0.69 -18.14
C LYS A 194 -0.12 1.66 -17.03
N TRP A 195 0.95 2.39 -17.27
CA TRP A 195 1.72 3.07 -16.24
C TRP A 195 1.69 4.60 -16.37
N PHE A 196 1.65 5.29 -15.24
CA PHE A 196 2.08 6.68 -15.13
C PHE A 196 3.34 6.75 -14.26
N ILE A 197 4.30 7.58 -14.63
CA ILE A 197 5.60 7.68 -13.95
C ILE A 197 5.83 9.11 -13.45
N GLY A 198 6.22 9.23 -12.19
CA GLY A 198 6.62 10.49 -11.54
C GLY A 198 7.94 11.04 -12.07
N VAL A 199 7.96 12.34 -12.35
CA VAL A 199 9.13 13.13 -12.76
C VAL A 199 9.37 14.21 -11.70
N PRO A 200 10.57 14.28 -11.10
CA PRO A 200 10.86 15.23 -10.02
C PRO A 200 10.76 16.68 -10.47
N MET A 201 10.20 17.53 -9.61
CA MET A 201 10.20 18.99 -9.76
C MET A 201 10.92 19.70 -8.60
N ASN A 202 11.53 18.98 -7.65
CA ASN A 202 12.22 19.62 -6.52
C ASN A 202 13.35 20.60 -6.91
N ASP A 203 14.01 20.40 -8.06
CA ASP A 203 15.00 21.33 -8.63
C ASP A 203 14.72 21.50 -10.14
N THR A 204 14.12 22.64 -10.49
CA THR A 204 13.83 23.01 -11.88
C THR A 204 14.98 23.74 -12.58
N ASN A 205 16.06 24.07 -11.86
CA ASN A 205 17.28 24.60 -12.48
C ASN A 205 18.14 23.48 -13.07
N ASN A 206 18.05 22.28 -12.51
CA ASN A 206 18.69 21.07 -13.03
C ASN A 206 17.65 19.93 -13.24
N PRO A 207 16.75 20.04 -14.25
CA PRO A 207 15.71 19.05 -14.49
C PRO A 207 16.28 17.63 -14.71
N ARG A 208 15.84 16.67 -13.89
CA ARG A 208 16.29 15.26 -13.93
C ARG A 208 15.37 14.42 -14.82
N LEU A 209 15.44 14.67 -16.12
CA LEU A 209 14.52 14.09 -17.11
C LEU A 209 14.81 12.64 -17.47
N GLN A 210 15.93 12.04 -17.02
CA GLN A 210 16.32 10.67 -17.35
C GLN A 210 15.25 9.63 -16.95
N ILE A 211 14.47 9.90 -15.89
CA ILE A 211 13.34 9.04 -15.50
C ILE A 211 12.27 9.00 -16.61
N ALA A 212 11.99 10.15 -17.23
CA ALA A 212 11.06 10.25 -18.36
C ALA A 212 11.64 9.66 -19.64
N GLU A 213 12.93 9.89 -19.94
CA GLU A 213 13.64 9.28 -21.07
C GLU A 213 13.51 7.75 -21.04
N TYR A 214 13.92 7.12 -19.93
CA TYR A 214 13.86 5.66 -19.76
C TYR A 214 12.43 5.13 -19.66
N ALA A 215 11.49 5.89 -19.07
CA ALA A 215 10.08 5.49 -19.05
C ALA A 215 9.49 5.43 -20.46
N GLU A 216 9.75 6.43 -21.31
CA GLU A 216 9.24 6.45 -22.68
C GLU A 216 9.90 5.35 -23.53
N GLU A 217 11.22 5.20 -23.45
CA GLU A 217 11.99 4.20 -24.21
C GLU A 217 11.58 2.75 -23.87
N ILE A 218 11.47 2.42 -22.57
CA ILE A 218 11.30 1.04 -22.12
C ILE A 218 9.82 0.63 -22.06
N LEU A 219 8.91 1.54 -21.68
CA LEU A 219 7.48 1.21 -21.56
C LEU A 219 6.72 1.43 -22.88
N GLY A 220 7.11 2.40 -23.71
CA GLY A 220 6.46 2.69 -25.00
C GLY A 220 4.93 2.86 -24.88
N ASP A 221 4.18 1.98 -25.53
CA ASP A 221 2.70 1.94 -25.47
C ASP A 221 2.13 1.51 -24.11
N ASN A 222 2.97 1.07 -23.16
CA ASN A 222 2.60 0.85 -21.77
C ASN A 222 2.71 2.11 -20.90
N LEU A 223 3.30 3.22 -21.39
CA LEU A 223 3.29 4.53 -20.70
C LEU A 223 2.06 5.37 -21.09
N LEU A 224 1.19 5.67 -20.12
CA LEU A 224 0.07 6.60 -20.27
C LEU A 224 0.50 8.05 -20.13
N GLY A 225 1.36 8.34 -19.15
CA GLY A 225 1.80 9.72 -18.91
C GLY A 225 2.90 9.90 -17.87
N LEU A 226 3.47 11.11 -17.89
CA LEU A 226 4.56 11.55 -17.03
C LEU A 226 4.04 12.64 -16.10
N GLN A 227 4.01 12.36 -14.79
CA GLN A 227 3.58 13.32 -13.79
C GLN A 227 4.71 14.27 -13.45
N VAL A 228 4.55 15.56 -13.72
CA VAL A 228 5.58 16.57 -13.39
C VAL A 228 5.20 17.26 -12.09
N GLY A 229 5.85 16.84 -11.00
CA GLY A 229 5.55 17.30 -9.64
C GLY A 229 4.40 16.55 -8.95
N ASN A 230 4.55 16.34 -7.63
CA ASN A 230 3.58 15.80 -6.69
C ASN A 230 3.19 16.88 -5.66
N GLU A 231 1.90 17.17 -5.45
CA GLU A 231 1.40 18.12 -4.44
C GLU A 231 2.21 19.45 -4.35
N PRO A 232 2.40 20.19 -5.47
CA PRO A 232 3.25 21.38 -5.49
C PRO A 232 2.76 22.53 -4.59
N ASP A 233 1.51 22.48 -4.13
CA ASP A 233 0.95 23.37 -3.13
C ASP A 233 1.61 23.21 -1.73
N LEU A 234 2.11 22.01 -1.42
CA LEU A 234 2.82 21.70 -0.16
C LEU A 234 4.29 22.14 -0.18
N TYR A 235 4.90 22.34 -1.36
CA TYR A 235 6.35 22.58 -1.50
C TYR A 235 6.90 23.69 -0.60
N GLY A 236 6.15 24.80 -0.48
CA GLY A 236 6.56 25.93 0.37
C GLY A 236 6.32 25.71 1.86
N GLN A 237 5.34 24.87 2.24
CA GLN A 237 5.13 24.47 3.63
C GLN A 237 6.25 23.52 4.08
N ASP A 238 6.66 22.63 3.20
CA ASP A 238 7.60 21.55 3.49
C ASP A 238 9.07 21.98 3.33
N GLY A 239 9.35 23.05 2.60
CA GLY A 239 10.74 23.46 2.31
C GLY A 239 11.34 22.73 1.11
N LEU A 240 10.52 22.09 0.28
CA LEU A 240 10.99 21.18 -0.77
C LEU A 240 11.79 21.93 -1.84
N GLY A 241 13.04 21.49 -2.05
CA GLY A 241 13.98 22.16 -2.95
C GLY A 241 14.42 23.55 -2.47
N GLY A 242 14.27 23.85 -1.18
CA GLY A 242 14.55 25.18 -0.62
C GLY A 242 13.45 26.22 -0.84
N ARG A 243 12.29 25.83 -1.40
CA ARG A 243 11.13 26.71 -1.53
C ARG A 243 10.61 27.11 -0.15
N THR A 244 10.43 28.41 0.08
CA THR A 244 9.98 28.92 1.38
C THR A 244 8.46 28.92 1.50
N ALA A 245 7.94 29.21 2.70
CA ALA A 245 6.51 29.42 2.92
C ALA A 245 5.88 30.53 2.04
N ALA A 246 6.69 31.34 1.35
CA ALA A 246 6.22 32.31 0.36
C ALA A 246 5.94 31.72 -1.05
N TYR A 247 6.15 30.42 -1.29
CA TYR A 247 5.83 29.78 -2.57
C TYR A 247 4.32 29.85 -2.88
N THR A 248 3.99 30.22 -4.13
CA THR A 248 2.62 30.53 -4.61
C THR A 248 2.27 29.80 -5.91
N PRO A 249 0.98 29.74 -6.30
CA PRO A 249 0.54 29.30 -7.62
C PRO A 249 1.33 29.89 -8.80
N GLN A 250 1.70 31.17 -8.74
CA GLN A 250 2.48 31.83 -9.79
C GLN A 250 3.93 31.31 -9.87
N ASN A 251 4.54 30.96 -8.73
CA ASN A 251 5.86 30.33 -8.73
C ASN A 251 5.77 28.94 -9.37
N TYR A 252 4.77 28.14 -9.00
CA TYR A 252 4.52 26.84 -9.60
C TYR A 252 4.30 26.91 -11.12
N VAL A 253 3.42 27.78 -11.62
CA VAL A 253 3.17 27.91 -13.08
C VAL A 253 4.43 28.34 -13.85
N THR A 254 5.31 29.12 -13.19
CA THR A 254 6.62 29.52 -13.76
C THR A 254 7.59 28.34 -13.81
N GLU A 255 7.73 27.60 -12.73
CA GLU A 255 8.62 26.42 -12.62
C GLU A 255 8.15 25.25 -13.49
N PHE A 256 6.84 25.02 -13.57
CA PHE A 256 6.25 24.07 -14.52
C PHE A 256 6.58 24.47 -15.96
N GLY A 257 6.58 25.77 -16.28
CA GLY A 257 7.03 26.29 -17.58
C GLY A 257 8.51 26.01 -17.88
N GLN A 258 9.38 26.03 -16.86
CA GLN A 258 10.78 25.61 -17.00
C GLN A 258 10.87 24.11 -17.32
N MET A 259 10.12 23.28 -16.61
CA MET A 259 10.04 21.83 -16.89
C MET A 259 9.48 21.54 -18.28
N MET A 260 8.41 22.22 -18.71
CA MET A 260 7.86 22.08 -20.06
C MET A 260 8.85 22.53 -21.13
N THR A 261 9.64 23.58 -20.88
CA THR A 261 10.70 24.02 -21.80
C THR A 261 11.81 22.98 -21.91
N ALA A 262 12.27 22.42 -20.78
CA ALA A 262 13.27 21.36 -20.78
C ALA A 262 12.76 20.10 -21.49
N ILE A 263 11.56 19.64 -21.14
CA ILE A 263 10.91 18.46 -21.76
C ILE A 263 10.71 18.69 -23.26
N ASN A 264 10.22 19.85 -23.71
CA ASN A 264 10.01 20.11 -25.14
C ASN A 264 11.32 20.13 -25.94
N ASN A 265 12.42 20.60 -25.34
CA ASN A 265 13.75 20.65 -25.96
C ASN A 265 14.52 19.32 -25.89
N ASP A 266 14.12 18.39 -25.03
CA ASP A 266 14.76 17.06 -24.93
C ASP A 266 14.48 16.23 -26.20
N ALA A 267 15.53 15.70 -26.83
CA ALA A 267 15.39 14.92 -28.06
C ALA A 267 15.03 13.43 -27.83
N LYS A 268 15.18 12.92 -26.60
CA LYS A 268 14.89 11.52 -26.23
C LYS A 268 13.44 11.31 -25.79
N ILE A 269 12.83 12.32 -25.17
CA ILE A 269 11.39 12.32 -24.86
C ILE A 269 10.65 12.69 -26.15
N SER A 270 10.21 11.73 -26.97
CA SER A 270 9.57 12.04 -28.25
C SER A 270 8.10 12.45 -28.10
N VAL A 271 7.40 11.93 -27.09
CA VAL A 271 5.94 12.14 -26.92
C VAL A 271 5.64 13.30 -25.96
N LYS A 272 5.55 14.51 -26.52
CA LYS A 272 5.38 15.76 -25.76
C LYS A 272 4.00 15.97 -25.13
N ASN A 273 2.97 15.21 -25.55
CA ASN A 273 1.56 15.38 -25.18
C ASN A 273 1.05 14.35 -24.15
N LYS A 274 1.97 13.77 -23.35
CA LYS A 274 1.68 12.77 -22.31
C LYS A 274 1.93 13.30 -20.88
N ILE A 275 1.97 14.63 -20.68
CA ILE A 275 2.20 15.20 -19.34
C ILE A 275 0.94 15.09 -18.48
N VAL A 276 1.13 14.77 -17.20
CA VAL A 276 0.09 14.76 -16.17
C VAL A 276 0.39 15.88 -15.17
N GLY A 277 -0.59 16.75 -14.96
CA GLY A 277 -0.49 17.89 -14.06
C GLY A 277 -1.82 18.63 -13.89
N PRO A 278 -1.95 19.59 -12.96
CA PRO A 278 -0.89 20.08 -12.10
C PRO A 278 -0.62 19.25 -10.83
N SER A 279 -1.44 18.22 -10.55
CA SER A 279 -1.32 17.36 -9.36
C SER A 279 -1.40 18.12 -8.03
N VAL A 280 -2.13 19.24 -8.00
CA VAL A 280 -2.39 19.98 -6.75
C VAL A 280 -3.39 19.24 -5.89
N GLY A 281 -3.20 19.32 -4.58
CA GLY A 281 -4.23 19.01 -3.61
C GLY A 281 -4.81 20.27 -2.96
N PRO A 282 -6.00 20.17 -2.34
CA PRO A 282 -6.46 21.13 -1.34
C PRO A 282 -5.66 20.96 -0.04
N GLY A 283 -4.35 21.22 -0.09
CA GLY A 283 -3.44 21.14 1.06
C GLY A 283 -3.62 22.32 2.03
N SER A 284 -2.68 22.49 2.96
CA SER A 284 -2.76 23.51 4.04
C SER A 284 -2.91 24.97 3.57
N LYS A 285 -2.64 25.25 2.31
CA LYS A 285 -2.78 26.56 1.66
C LYS A 285 -4.01 26.67 0.75
N ASN A 286 -4.83 25.62 0.64
CA ASN A 286 -6.04 25.54 -0.19
C ASN A 286 -5.83 26.02 -1.64
N TRP A 287 -4.75 25.60 -2.29
CA TRP A 287 -4.58 25.89 -3.72
C TRP A 287 -5.69 25.20 -4.52
N THR A 288 -6.34 25.96 -5.37
CA THR A 288 -7.36 25.44 -6.27
C THR A 288 -6.80 25.30 -7.69
N THR A 289 -7.29 24.29 -8.41
CA THR A 289 -7.07 24.18 -9.87
C THR A 289 -7.50 25.46 -10.61
N PHE A 290 -8.56 26.12 -10.14
CA PHE A 290 -9.03 27.38 -10.67
C PHE A 290 -7.97 28.48 -10.60
N GLU A 291 -7.26 28.63 -9.48
CA GLU A 291 -6.14 29.57 -9.37
C GLU A 291 -5.04 29.22 -10.38
N ILE A 292 -4.59 27.96 -10.45
CA ILE A 292 -3.59 27.51 -11.44
C ILE A 292 -4.03 27.85 -12.87
N PHE A 293 -5.29 27.57 -13.23
CA PHE A 293 -5.81 27.78 -14.59
C PHE A 293 -5.99 29.27 -14.90
N SER A 294 -6.36 30.10 -13.92
CA SER A 294 -6.51 31.56 -14.08
C SER A 294 -5.19 32.27 -14.42
N LEU A 295 -4.05 31.68 -14.05
CA LEU A 295 -2.71 32.15 -14.40
C LEU A 295 -2.26 31.72 -15.81
N GLY A 296 -3.18 31.17 -16.62
CA GLY A 296 -2.91 30.81 -18.01
C GLY A 296 -2.30 29.41 -18.21
N TYR A 297 -2.31 28.55 -17.19
CA TYR A 297 -1.73 27.19 -17.26
C TYR A 297 -2.29 26.36 -18.44
N LEU A 298 -3.62 26.21 -18.55
CA LEU A 298 -4.23 25.46 -19.65
C LEU A 298 -4.00 26.15 -21.01
N GLN A 299 -4.04 27.48 -21.05
CA GLN A 299 -3.78 28.26 -22.28
C GLN A 299 -2.33 28.07 -22.79
N SER A 300 -1.38 27.79 -21.89
CA SER A 300 0.04 27.65 -22.22
C SER A 300 0.44 26.19 -22.48
N TYR A 301 -0.17 25.23 -21.78
CA TYR A 301 0.33 23.85 -21.70
C TYR A 301 -0.67 22.76 -22.09
N ALA A 302 -1.93 23.08 -22.45
CA ALA A 302 -2.91 22.04 -22.81
C ALA A 302 -2.48 21.12 -24.00
N SER A 303 -1.58 21.58 -24.87
CA SER A 303 -0.97 20.74 -25.93
C SER A 303 0.07 19.74 -25.41
N ASN A 304 0.63 19.97 -24.23
CA ASN A 304 1.56 19.07 -23.55
C ASN A 304 0.85 18.09 -22.61
N LEU A 305 -0.30 18.47 -22.08
CA LEU A 305 -1.08 17.63 -21.17
C LEU A 305 -1.75 16.47 -21.92
N GLY A 306 -1.56 15.25 -21.41
CA GLY A 306 -2.41 14.11 -21.71
C GLY A 306 -3.57 13.96 -20.72
N PHE A 307 -3.40 14.47 -19.49
CA PHE A 307 -4.36 14.36 -18.39
C PHE A 307 -4.28 15.59 -17.47
N ILE A 308 -5.43 15.98 -16.90
CA ILE A 308 -5.46 16.87 -15.74
C ILE A 308 -5.50 16.03 -14.47
N SER A 309 -4.62 16.30 -13.51
CA SER A 309 -4.55 15.60 -12.22
C SER A 309 -4.84 16.52 -11.03
N VAL A 310 -5.52 15.95 -10.03
CA VAL A 310 -5.70 16.49 -8.69
C VAL A 310 -5.48 15.39 -7.66
N GLU A 311 -5.12 15.76 -6.43
CA GLU A 311 -4.84 14.81 -5.34
C GLU A 311 -5.65 15.18 -4.08
N LYS A 312 -6.33 14.22 -3.46
CA LYS A 312 -7.23 14.47 -2.31
C LYS A 312 -7.47 13.20 -1.52
N TYR A 313 -6.99 13.15 -0.28
CA TYR A 313 -7.49 12.19 0.71
C TYR A 313 -8.80 12.70 1.31
N PHE A 314 -9.64 11.80 1.82
CA PHE A 314 -10.92 12.20 2.42
C PHE A 314 -10.69 13.01 3.70
N ASP A 315 -9.74 12.59 4.53
CA ASP A 315 -9.24 13.36 5.68
C ASP A 315 -7.73 13.08 5.92
N ASN A 316 -7.20 13.30 7.13
CA ASN A 316 -5.78 13.26 7.46
C ASN A 316 -5.52 12.68 8.86
N ASN A 317 -4.62 11.70 8.98
CA ASN A 317 -4.18 11.16 10.27
C ASN A 317 -2.87 11.82 10.77
N CYS A 318 -2.50 12.98 10.20
CA CYS A 318 -1.15 13.52 10.28
C CYS A 318 -0.72 13.97 11.68
N ALA A 319 -1.64 14.49 12.50
CA ALA A 319 -1.34 14.90 13.87
C ALA A 319 -1.08 13.69 14.80
N ALA A 320 -1.70 12.53 14.55
CA ALA A 320 -1.47 11.32 15.32
C ALA A 320 -0.24 10.53 14.83
N ALA A 321 -0.02 10.49 13.51
CA ALA A 321 1.17 9.88 12.91
C ALA A 321 2.46 10.63 13.25
N PHE A 322 2.39 11.97 13.35
CA PHE A 322 3.53 12.84 13.62
C PHE A 322 3.23 13.83 14.77
N PRO A 323 3.16 13.35 16.03
CA PRO A 323 2.72 14.16 17.18
C PRO A 323 3.67 15.31 17.52
N ASN A 324 4.94 15.19 17.14
CA ASN A 324 5.94 16.26 17.28
C ASN A 324 5.78 17.40 16.24
N SER A 325 4.77 17.31 15.36
CA SER A 325 4.49 18.26 14.29
C SER A 325 3.04 18.78 14.31
N THR A 326 2.37 18.74 15.46
CA THR A 326 0.98 19.24 15.65
C THR A 326 0.77 20.69 15.20
N ALA A 327 1.78 21.57 15.30
CA ALA A 327 1.70 22.92 14.76
C ALA A 327 1.58 23.00 13.21
N LYS A 328 2.06 21.96 12.49
CA LYS A 328 1.89 21.78 11.04
C LYS A 328 0.59 21.03 10.72
N ASN A 329 0.28 20.01 11.53
CA ASN A 329 -0.70 18.96 11.21
C ASN A 329 -2.06 19.14 11.90
N GLY A 330 -2.24 20.17 12.72
CA GLY A 330 -3.50 20.42 13.43
C GLY A 330 -3.72 19.51 14.66
N PRO A 331 -4.96 19.45 15.17
CA PRO A 331 -5.32 18.57 16.29
C PRO A 331 -5.38 17.10 15.86
N ILE A 332 -5.23 16.19 16.82
CA ILE A 332 -5.47 14.76 16.60
C ILE A 332 -6.96 14.53 16.35
N ILE A 333 -7.28 13.90 15.22
CA ILE A 333 -8.62 13.44 14.86
C ILE A 333 -8.85 12.05 15.46
N ASN A 334 -10.02 11.84 16.07
CA ASN A 334 -10.40 10.57 16.69
C ASN A 334 -11.16 9.70 15.66
N PRO A 335 -10.64 8.53 15.26
CA PRO A 335 -11.32 7.65 14.30
C PRO A 335 -12.74 7.23 14.72
N GLN A 336 -13.03 7.16 16.03
CA GLN A 336 -14.37 6.80 16.50
C GLN A 336 -15.43 7.89 16.20
N ASP A 337 -15.02 9.15 16.10
CA ASP A 337 -15.93 10.25 15.75
C ASP A 337 -16.04 10.39 14.21
N GLU A 338 -14.95 10.09 13.49
CA GLU A 338 -14.82 10.27 12.05
C GLU A 338 -15.49 9.17 11.20
N ILE A 339 -15.65 7.94 11.74
CA ILE A 339 -16.23 6.81 10.99
C ILE A 339 -17.63 7.07 10.43
N ALA A 340 -18.42 7.96 11.04
CA ALA A 340 -19.74 8.33 10.52
C ALA A 340 -19.67 8.93 9.10
N ASN A 341 -18.63 9.72 8.80
CA ASN A 341 -18.42 10.34 7.50
C ASN A 341 -18.10 9.30 6.41
N PHE A 342 -17.37 8.23 6.76
CA PHE A 342 -17.13 7.06 5.89
C PHE A 342 -18.36 6.17 5.66
N THR A 343 -19.50 6.49 6.27
CA THR A 343 -20.78 5.80 6.10
C THR A 343 -21.90 6.75 5.61
N SER A 344 -21.51 7.88 5.02
CA SER A 344 -22.40 8.96 4.60
C SER A 344 -22.11 9.39 3.16
N HIS A 345 -23.05 9.12 2.25
CA HIS A 345 -22.97 9.53 0.85
C HIS A 345 -22.73 11.04 0.67
N ALA A 346 -23.33 11.88 1.53
CA ALA A 346 -23.15 13.33 1.49
C ALA A 346 -21.67 13.76 1.65
N ALA A 347 -20.87 13.06 2.45
CA ALA A 347 -19.47 13.42 2.64
C ALA A 347 -18.62 13.14 1.38
N GLY A 348 -18.95 12.09 0.63
CA GLY A 348 -18.38 11.84 -0.70
C GLY A 348 -18.77 12.94 -1.70
N LEU A 349 -20.05 13.33 -1.74
CA LEU A 349 -20.55 14.42 -2.58
C LEU A 349 -19.86 15.77 -2.27
N GLU A 350 -19.69 16.11 -1.00
CA GLU A 350 -19.05 17.37 -0.56
C GLU A 350 -17.61 17.50 -1.06
N ILE A 351 -16.80 16.44 -0.96
CA ILE A 351 -15.43 16.43 -1.47
C ILE A 351 -15.39 16.52 -3.00
N VAL A 352 -16.24 15.78 -3.71
CA VAL A 352 -16.26 15.80 -5.18
C VAL A 352 -16.73 17.16 -5.71
N ALA A 353 -17.59 17.87 -4.97
CA ALA A 353 -18.06 19.20 -5.33
C ALA A 353 -16.94 20.25 -5.41
N GLU A 354 -15.84 20.11 -4.64
CA GLU A 354 -14.65 20.97 -4.74
C GLU A 354 -14.09 21.01 -6.18
N PHE A 355 -14.23 19.92 -6.93
CA PHE A 355 -13.65 19.74 -8.26
C PHE A 355 -14.62 20.01 -9.42
N ALA A 356 -15.83 20.51 -9.16
CA ALA A 356 -16.84 20.76 -10.22
C ALA A 356 -16.31 21.71 -11.32
N ASN A 357 -15.64 22.80 -10.94
CA ASN A 357 -15.01 23.73 -11.90
C ASN A 357 -13.82 23.11 -12.64
N THR A 358 -13.09 22.18 -12.00
CA THR A 358 -12.01 21.40 -12.64
C THR A 358 -12.58 20.51 -13.73
N SER A 359 -13.68 19.79 -13.45
CA SER A 359 -14.36 18.91 -14.40
C SER A 359 -14.84 19.68 -15.64
N ILE A 360 -15.47 20.84 -15.44
CA ILE A 360 -15.88 21.74 -16.54
C ILE A 360 -14.67 22.18 -17.37
N SER A 361 -13.59 22.61 -16.72
CA SER A 361 -12.36 23.07 -17.41
C SER A 361 -11.68 21.94 -18.19
N ALA A 362 -11.65 20.73 -17.64
CA ALA A 362 -11.11 19.53 -18.27
C ALA A 362 -11.91 19.13 -19.52
N GLN A 363 -13.24 19.12 -19.43
CA GLN A 363 -14.12 18.86 -20.56
C GLN A 363 -13.96 19.91 -21.68
N GLN A 364 -13.83 21.20 -21.33
CA GLN A 364 -13.57 22.27 -22.30
C GLN A 364 -12.20 22.12 -22.98
N ALA A 365 -11.17 21.74 -22.24
CA ALA A 365 -9.83 21.43 -22.75
C ALA A 365 -9.76 20.09 -23.51
N LYS A 366 -10.80 19.25 -23.42
CA LYS A 366 -10.86 17.86 -23.92
C LYS A 366 -9.78 16.96 -23.30
N LEU A 367 -9.42 17.21 -22.05
CA LEU A 367 -8.47 16.44 -21.28
C LEU A 367 -9.21 15.57 -20.25
N PRO A 368 -8.85 14.29 -20.05
CA PRO A 368 -9.42 13.48 -18.98
C PRO A 368 -8.94 14.01 -17.61
N LEU A 369 -9.86 14.08 -16.65
CA LEU A 369 -9.58 14.47 -15.26
C LEU A 369 -9.34 13.22 -14.39
N LEU A 370 -8.25 13.20 -13.63
CA LEU A 370 -7.88 12.10 -12.73
C LEU A 370 -7.80 12.57 -11.27
N MET A 371 -8.40 11.80 -10.36
CA MET A 371 -8.07 11.82 -8.93
C MET A 371 -6.81 10.97 -8.74
N PHE A 372 -5.65 11.60 -8.89
CA PHE A 372 -4.40 10.93 -9.20
C PHE A 372 -3.64 10.43 -7.97
N GLU A 373 -4.00 10.97 -6.80
CA GLU A 373 -3.78 10.33 -5.51
C GLU A 373 -5.01 10.52 -4.62
N THR A 374 -5.48 9.42 -4.03
CA THR A 374 -6.52 9.48 -3.00
C THR A 374 -6.45 8.23 -2.13
N ASN A 375 -6.87 8.37 -0.87
CA ASN A 375 -7.26 7.27 -0.01
C ASN A 375 -8.11 7.79 1.17
N SER A 376 -8.45 6.92 2.12
CA SER A 376 -9.27 7.26 3.30
C SER A 376 -8.70 8.43 4.12
N ALA A 377 -7.44 8.38 4.55
CA ALA A 377 -6.81 9.54 5.18
C ALA A 377 -5.31 9.60 4.89
N SER A 378 -4.78 10.80 4.70
CA SER A 378 -3.34 11.01 4.50
C SER A 378 -2.54 10.64 5.76
N CYS A 379 -1.21 10.61 5.65
CA CYS A 379 -0.31 10.18 6.74
C CYS A 379 -0.60 8.77 7.27
N GLY A 380 -0.90 7.84 6.36
CA GLY A 380 -1.01 6.41 6.65
C GLY A 380 -2.42 5.89 6.95
N GLY A 381 -3.43 6.76 6.97
CA GLY A 381 -4.83 6.36 7.21
C GLY A 381 -5.18 6.19 8.68
N PHE A 382 -6.48 6.20 8.99
CA PHE A 382 -7.00 5.92 10.32
C PHE A 382 -7.07 4.41 10.61
N PRO A 383 -6.55 3.93 11.76
CA PRO A 383 -6.79 2.56 12.22
C PRO A 383 -8.27 2.37 12.60
N GLY A 384 -8.87 1.25 12.20
CA GLY A 384 -10.28 0.94 12.47
C GLY A 384 -11.28 1.55 11.48
N ILE A 385 -10.83 2.40 10.55
CA ILE A 385 -11.60 2.85 9.37
C ILE A 385 -10.96 2.34 8.08
N SER A 386 -9.70 2.69 7.84
CA SER A 386 -9.05 2.46 6.54
C SER A 386 -8.89 0.98 6.21
N ASN A 387 -8.67 0.18 7.26
CA ASN A 387 -8.52 -1.27 7.21
C ASN A 387 -9.81 -2.03 7.57
N THR A 388 -11.00 -1.41 7.47
CA THR A 388 -12.30 -2.05 7.75
C THR A 388 -13.27 -1.97 6.58
N TYR A 389 -14.36 -2.74 6.63
CA TYR A 389 -15.37 -2.82 5.57
C TYR A 389 -15.98 -1.47 5.16
N ALA A 390 -15.98 -0.49 6.08
CA ALA A 390 -16.32 0.90 5.80
C ALA A 390 -15.54 1.47 4.61
N SER A 391 -14.22 1.23 4.51
CA SER A 391 -13.41 1.76 3.40
C SER A 391 -13.73 1.11 2.05
N ALA A 392 -14.26 -0.11 2.04
CA ALA A 392 -14.73 -0.79 0.83
C ALA A 392 -16.04 -0.17 0.31
N LEU A 393 -17.02 0.02 1.19
CA LEU A 393 -18.29 0.66 0.82
C LEU A 393 -18.09 2.14 0.46
N TRP A 394 -17.31 2.87 1.26
CA TRP A 394 -16.94 4.26 1.00
C TRP A 394 -16.23 4.42 -0.34
N GLY A 395 -15.21 3.60 -0.62
CA GLY A 395 -14.44 3.72 -1.87
C GLY A 395 -15.27 3.45 -3.13
N LEU A 396 -16.27 2.56 -3.03
CA LEU A 396 -17.21 2.31 -4.12
C LEU A 396 -18.17 3.49 -4.34
N ASP A 397 -18.75 4.03 -3.27
CA ASP A 397 -19.66 5.19 -3.34
C ASP A 397 -18.93 6.46 -3.82
N TYR A 398 -17.78 6.76 -3.24
CA TYR A 398 -16.92 7.88 -3.61
C TYR A 398 -16.41 7.75 -5.06
N GLY A 399 -16.03 6.54 -5.49
CA GLY A 399 -15.62 6.26 -6.87
C GLY A 399 -16.73 6.50 -7.89
N LEU A 400 -17.96 6.02 -7.62
CA LEU A 400 -19.12 6.25 -8.48
C LEU A 400 -19.55 7.72 -8.49
N THR A 401 -19.42 8.41 -7.35
CA THR A 401 -19.66 9.86 -7.22
C THR A 401 -18.68 10.66 -8.07
N MET A 402 -17.38 10.33 -8.03
CA MET A 402 -16.37 10.94 -8.91
C MET A 402 -16.67 10.67 -10.40
N ALA A 403 -17.04 9.43 -10.76
CA ALA A 403 -17.40 9.09 -12.14
C ALA A 403 -18.62 9.90 -12.63
N ALA A 404 -19.68 10.00 -11.81
CA ALA A 404 -20.86 10.82 -12.09
C ALA A 404 -20.50 12.31 -12.28
N ALA A 405 -19.52 12.83 -11.54
CA ALA A 405 -19.04 14.21 -11.63
C ALA A 405 -18.06 14.50 -12.81
N GLY A 406 -17.77 13.51 -13.66
CA GLY A 406 -16.93 13.69 -14.85
C GLY A 406 -15.44 13.45 -14.65
N PHE A 407 -15.02 12.83 -13.53
CA PHE A 407 -13.69 12.21 -13.47
C PHE A 407 -13.63 11.06 -14.48
N SER A 408 -12.44 10.84 -15.04
CA SER A 408 -12.13 9.75 -15.98
C SER A 408 -11.40 8.57 -15.32
N GLY A 409 -10.91 8.77 -14.10
CA GLY A 409 -10.27 7.75 -13.26
C GLY A 409 -9.84 8.30 -11.91
N ALA A 410 -9.54 7.39 -10.98
CA ALA A 410 -9.06 7.66 -9.63
C ALA A 410 -8.04 6.58 -9.22
N HIS A 411 -7.06 6.90 -8.37
CA HIS A 411 -6.00 5.97 -7.99
C HIS A 411 -5.87 5.85 -6.46
N LEU A 412 -6.15 4.66 -5.92
CA LEU A 412 -5.97 4.38 -4.50
C LEU A 412 -4.47 4.25 -4.18
N HIS A 413 -3.97 5.06 -3.25
CA HIS A 413 -2.55 5.09 -2.93
C HIS A 413 -2.08 3.90 -2.06
N VAL A 414 -0.89 3.40 -2.37
CA VAL A 414 -0.17 2.31 -1.72
C VAL A 414 1.20 2.81 -1.26
N SER A 415 1.47 2.71 0.04
CA SER A 415 2.72 3.11 0.66
C SER A 415 3.31 1.98 1.51
N GLY A 416 4.21 2.30 2.44
CA GLY A 416 4.89 1.34 3.30
C GLY A 416 3.96 0.44 4.11
N SER A 417 4.46 -0.72 4.54
CA SER A 417 3.67 -1.75 5.26
C SER A 417 3.11 -1.33 6.64
N THR A 418 3.42 -0.12 7.09
CA THR A 418 2.91 0.52 8.30
C THR A 418 1.64 1.36 8.07
N VAL A 419 1.13 1.47 6.84
CA VAL A 419 -0.11 2.23 6.56
C VAL A 419 -1.37 1.35 6.57
N TYR A 420 -2.46 1.90 7.10
CA TYR A 420 -3.76 1.23 7.25
C TYR A 420 -4.61 1.23 5.98
N TYR A 421 -4.34 2.16 5.05
CA TYR A 421 -5.15 2.36 3.85
C TYR A 421 -4.73 1.52 2.64
N ASN A 422 -3.64 0.75 2.75
CA ASN A 422 -3.11 -0.03 1.63
C ASN A 422 -4.16 -1.05 1.16
N PRO A 423 -4.59 -1.06 -0.12
CA PRO A 423 -5.41 -2.12 -0.70
C PRO A 423 -4.82 -3.51 -0.49
N PHE A 424 -3.50 -3.63 -0.56
CA PHE A 424 -2.77 -4.86 -0.30
C PHE A 424 -1.43 -4.55 0.35
N THR A 425 -0.96 -5.44 1.22
CA THR A 425 0.31 -5.27 1.93
C THR A 425 1.11 -6.57 1.92
N PRO A 426 2.37 -6.57 1.43
CA PRO A 426 3.26 -7.72 1.52
C PRO A 426 3.62 -8.01 2.99
N PRO A 427 3.96 -9.27 3.34
CA PRO A 427 4.46 -9.58 4.67
C PRO A 427 5.79 -8.86 4.97
N PRO A 428 6.12 -8.63 6.26
CA PRO A 428 7.45 -8.15 6.66
C PRO A 428 8.58 -8.95 6.02
N THR A 429 9.70 -8.31 5.69
CA THR A 429 10.84 -8.94 4.98
C THR A 429 11.27 -10.26 5.62
N ASN A 430 11.40 -10.28 6.95
CA ASN A 430 11.79 -11.43 7.76
C ASN A 430 10.71 -12.53 7.90
N GLN A 431 9.49 -12.30 7.40
CA GLN A 431 8.36 -13.24 7.42
C GLN A 431 7.92 -13.68 6.00
N SER A 432 8.49 -13.07 4.96
CA SER A 432 8.17 -13.31 3.54
C SER A 432 8.41 -14.73 3.02
N SER A 433 9.09 -15.59 3.79
CA SER A 433 9.32 -17.00 3.47
C SER A 433 8.23 -17.96 3.97
N PHE A 434 7.35 -17.51 4.88
CA PHE A 434 6.31 -18.35 5.49
C PHE A 434 4.94 -17.67 5.65
N ARG A 435 4.85 -16.35 5.45
CA ARG A 435 3.60 -15.60 5.37
C ARG A 435 3.27 -15.22 3.92
N GLN A 436 1.99 -15.10 3.61
CA GLN A 436 1.51 -14.56 2.34
C GLN A 436 1.15 -13.06 2.50
N TRP A 437 0.49 -12.46 1.52
CA TRP A 437 0.06 -11.06 1.58
C TRP A 437 -1.23 -10.90 2.38
N THR A 438 -1.49 -9.67 2.85
CA THR A 438 -2.81 -9.27 3.35
C THR A 438 -3.50 -8.44 2.27
N ILE A 439 -4.75 -8.77 1.93
CA ILE A 439 -5.60 -7.95 1.09
C ILE A 439 -6.58 -7.22 2.00
N SER A 440 -6.50 -5.90 2.03
CA SER A 440 -7.31 -5.06 2.91
C SER A 440 -8.71 -4.85 2.33
N PRO A 441 -9.70 -4.48 3.18
CA PRO A 441 -11.07 -4.24 2.73
C PRO A 441 -11.19 -3.28 1.54
N ILE A 442 -10.39 -2.23 1.48
CA ILE A 442 -10.46 -1.25 0.40
C ILE A 442 -10.09 -1.83 -0.99
N PHE A 443 -9.38 -2.96 -1.11
CA PHE A 443 -9.16 -3.58 -2.43
C PHE A 443 -10.43 -4.14 -3.07
N TYR A 444 -11.46 -4.47 -2.28
CA TYR A 444 -12.77 -4.81 -2.83
C TYR A 444 -13.36 -3.65 -3.65
N THR A 445 -12.97 -2.40 -3.39
CA THR A 445 -13.30 -1.24 -4.23
C THR A 445 -12.77 -1.39 -5.66
N ASN A 446 -11.49 -1.71 -5.84
CA ASN A 446 -10.93 -1.95 -7.18
C ASN A 446 -11.64 -3.12 -7.87
N LEU A 447 -11.83 -4.23 -7.15
CA LEU A 447 -12.40 -5.47 -7.68
C LEU A 447 -13.86 -5.31 -8.13
N VAL A 448 -14.69 -4.68 -7.29
CA VAL A 448 -16.12 -4.52 -7.53
C VAL A 448 -16.38 -3.39 -8.54
N MET A 449 -15.62 -2.29 -8.53
CA MET A 449 -15.74 -1.23 -9.55
C MET A 449 -15.39 -1.74 -10.95
N ALA A 450 -14.38 -2.60 -11.06
CA ALA A 450 -14.05 -3.27 -12.32
C ALA A 450 -15.23 -4.10 -12.87
N GLU A 451 -16.05 -4.72 -12.01
CA GLU A 451 -17.29 -5.39 -12.42
C GLU A 451 -18.45 -4.42 -12.68
N ILE A 452 -18.56 -3.33 -11.92
CA ILE A 452 -19.62 -2.30 -12.08
C ILE A 452 -19.52 -1.64 -13.45
N LEU A 453 -18.32 -1.24 -13.86
CA LEU A 453 -18.08 -0.54 -15.12
C LEU A 453 -17.87 -1.51 -16.30
N GLY A 454 -17.24 -2.66 -16.06
CA GLY A 454 -16.96 -3.67 -17.09
C GLY A 454 -15.88 -3.25 -18.09
N PRO A 455 -15.57 -4.11 -19.08
CA PRO A 455 -14.41 -3.94 -19.95
C PRO A 455 -14.70 -3.16 -21.24
N THR A 456 -15.92 -2.65 -21.44
CA THR A 456 -16.30 -2.03 -22.73
C THR A 456 -15.77 -0.61 -22.91
N ASN A 457 -15.41 0.07 -21.81
CA ASN A 457 -15.08 1.50 -21.77
C ASN A 457 -16.20 2.41 -22.29
N THR A 458 -17.45 1.93 -22.29
CA THR A 458 -18.66 2.69 -22.66
C THR A 458 -19.57 2.98 -21.47
N ALA A 459 -19.13 2.65 -20.25
CA ALA A 459 -19.93 2.80 -19.05
C ALA A 459 -20.21 4.29 -18.75
N GLN A 460 -21.46 4.62 -18.51
CA GLN A 460 -21.90 5.94 -18.03
C GLN A 460 -22.59 5.74 -16.68
N VAL A 461 -22.22 6.54 -15.70
CA VAL A 461 -22.70 6.44 -14.31
C VAL A 461 -23.67 7.60 -14.04
N VAL A 462 -24.77 7.30 -13.34
CA VAL A 462 -25.69 8.30 -12.78
C VAL A 462 -26.01 7.94 -11.34
N ASP A 463 -25.93 8.91 -10.45
CA ASP A 463 -26.50 8.79 -9.10
C ASP A 463 -28.04 8.86 -9.19
N LEU A 464 -28.70 7.86 -8.63
CA LEU A 464 -30.17 7.72 -8.67
C LEU A 464 -30.87 8.47 -7.52
N GLN A 465 -30.12 9.11 -6.61
CA GLN A 465 -30.64 9.84 -5.45
C GLN A 465 -31.60 8.97 -4.62
N ALA A 466 -31.21 7.70 -4.44
CA ALA A 466 -32.04 6.63 -3.93
C ALA A 466 -32.56 6.90 -2.52
N ASN A 467 -33.72 6.31 -2.21
CA ASN A 467 -34.39 6.41 -0.92
C ASN A 467 -34.56 7.88 -0.45
N THR A 468 -34.89 8.78 -1.39
CA THR A 468 -35.01 10.23 -1.17
C THR A 468 -33.68 10.92 -0.80
N GLY A 469 -32.59 10.56 -1.50
CA GLY A 469 -31.24 11.10 -1.23
C GLY A 469 -30.68 10.62 0.12
N SER A 470 -30.88 9.35 0.47
CA SER A 470 -30.47 8.81 1.78
C SER A 470 -28.95 8.64 1.88
N ASN A 471 -28.33 9.32 2.86
CA ASN A 471 -26.91 9.19 3.16
C ASN A 471 -26.45 7.74 3.42
N SER A 472 -27.34 6.88 3.94
CA SER A 472 -27.02 5.50 4.31
C SER A 472 -27.35 4.46 3.25
N THR A 473 -28.12 4.83 2.21
CA THR A 473 -28.59 3.89 1.17
C THR A 473 -28.55 4.49 -0.26
N PRO A 474 -27.40 5.03 -0.72
CA PRO A 474 -27.26 5.53 -2.09
C PRO A 474 -27.38 4.39 -3.12
N ALA A 475 -27.63 4.76 -4.37
CA ALA A 475 -27.60 3.84 -5.50
C ALA A 475 -27.25 4.55 -6.79
N PHE A 476 -26.57 3.82 -7.69
CA PHE A 476 -26.14 4.34 -8.99
C PHE A 476 -26.65 3.44 -10.12
N GLY A 477 -27.09 4.06 -11.20
CA GLY A 477 -27.40 3.41 -12.47
C GLY A 477 -26.18 3.42 -13.37
N ILE A 478 -25.89 2.28 -14.01
CA ILE A 478 -24.78 2.16 -14.97
C ILE A 478 -25.36 1.76 -16.33
N TYR A 479 -25.04 2.57 -17.33
CA TYR A 479 -25.44 2.35 -18.72
C TYR A 479 -24.21 1.98 -19.54
N GLU A 480 -24.27 0.93 -20.34
CA GLU A 480 -23.23 0.58 -21.32
C GLU A 480 -23.84 0.55 -22.72
N ASN A 481 -23.10 0.99 -23.73
CA ASN A 481 -23.57 1.07 -25.12
C ASN A 481 -24.94 1.75 -25.26
N GLY A 482 -25.21 2.75 -24.42
CA GLY A 482 -26.45 3.53 -24.38
C GLY A 482 -27.67 2.84 -23.78
N LYS A 483 -27.53 1.71 -23.08
CA LYS A 483 -28.63 0.95 -22.43
C LYS A 483 -28.31 0.68 -20.95
N PRO A 484 -29.31 0.56 -20.06
CA PRO A 484 -29.07 0.19 -18.66
C PRO A 484 -28.43 -1.20 -18.59
N ALA A 485 -27.26 -1.30 -17.96
CA ALA A 485 -26.48 -2.52 -17.85
C ALA A 485 -26.49 -3.08 -16.43
N ARG A 486 -26.31 -2.20 -15.43
CA ARG A 486 -26.25 -2.57 -14.00
C ARG A 486 -26.87 -1.49 -13.10
N VAL A 487 -27.19 -1.88 -11.86
CA VAL A 487 -27.44 -0.96 -10.74
C VAL A 487 -26.58 -1.38 -9.55
N ALA A 488 -25.92 -0.40 -8.95
CA ALA A 488 -25.15 -0.51 -7.72
C ALA A 488 -26.02 -0.02 -6.55
N LEU A 489 -26.26 -0.87 -5.54
CA LEU A 489 -27.08 -0.56 -4.36
C LEU A 489 -26.23 -0.66 -3.10
N PHE A 490 -26.31 0.33 -2.20
CA PHE A 490 -25.52 0.39 -0.96
C PHE A 490 -26.39 0.32 0.29
N ASN A 491 -25.85 -0.23 1.37
CA ASN A 491 -26.39 -0.14 2.71
C ASN A 491 -25.23 0.03 3.72
N PHE A 492 -25.05 1.25 4.21
CA PHE A 492 -24.01 1.60 5.17
C PHE A 492 -24.37 1.24 6.63
N LEU A 493 -25.60 0.81 6.91
CA LEU A 493 -26.06 0.56 8.27
C LEU A 493 -25.54 -0.78 8.79
N THR A 494 -24.96 -0.80 9.99
CA THR A 494 -24.72 -2.06 10.72
C THR A 494 -25.88 -2.35 11.66
N ASP A 495 -26.66 -3.38 11.36
CA ASP A 495 -27.83 -3.77 12.16
C ASP A 495 -27.91 -5.30 12.33
N PRO A 496 -27.34 -5.85 13.41
CA PRO A 496 -27.39 -7.29 13.70
C PRO A 496 -28.79 -7.87 13.91
N SER A 497 -29.84 -7.04 14.04
CA SER A 497 -31.22 -7.52 14.08
C SER A 497 -31.79 -7.86 12.70
N GLY A 498 -31.14 -7.39 11.63
CA GLY A 498 -31.58 -7.50 10.25
C GLY A 498 -32.70 -6.54 9.84
N ALA A 499 -33.24 -5.74 10.77
CA ALA A 499 -34.38 -4.84 10.52
C ALA A 499 -34.09 -3.75 9.48
N SER A 500 -32.82 -3.34 9.35
CA SER A 500 -32.33 -2.36 8.38
C SER A 500 -32.01 -2.96 7.00
N THR A 501 -32.29 -4.26 6.78
CA THR A 501 -32.27 -4.86 5.43
C THR A 501 -33.41 -4.26 4.60
N TYR A 502 -33.10 -3.66 3.46
CA TYR A 502 -34.11 -3.06 2.59
C TYR A 502 -34.40 -3.88 1.33
N THR A 503 -35.50 -3.55 0.64
CA THR A 503 -35.82 -4.04 -0.70
C THR A 503 -35.99 -2.86 -1.66
N ALA A 504 -35.15 -2.81 -2.70
CA ALA A 504 -35.30 -1.85 -3.81
C ALA A 504 -36.12 -2.49 -4.94
N SER A 505 -37.23 -1.83 -5.29
CA SER A 505 -38.05 -2.15 -6.47
C SER A 505 -37.46 -1.46 -7.70
N ILE A 506 -36.62 -2.16 -8.48
CA ILE A 506 -36.00 -1.59 -9.69
C ILE A 506 -36.92 -1.82 -10.88
N GLY A 507 -37.57 -0.76 -11.36
CA GLY A 507 -38.28 -0.75 -12.64
C GLY A 507 -37.36 -0.37 -13.80
N ILE A 508 -37.43 -1.10 -14.90
CA ILE A 508 -36.73 -0.76 -16.15
C ILE A 508 -37.75 -0.50 -17.25
N SER A 509 -37.54 0.57 -18.02
CA SER A 509 -38.38 0.90 -19.18
C SER A 509 -38.13 0.00 -20.41
N SER A 510 -37.64 -1.23 -20.20
CA SER A 510 -37.39 -2.25 -21.22
C SER A 510 -37.77 -3.63 -20.67
N THR A 511 -37.93 -4.64 -21.54
CA THR A 511 -38.34 -5.99 -21.14
C THR A 511 -37.25 -6.68 -20.32
N VAL A 512 -37.54 -6.97 -19.04
CA VAL A 512 -36.67 -7.74 -18.15
C VAL A 512 -37.49 -8.81 -17.41
N SER A 513 -37.08 -10.07 -17.54
CA SER A 513 -37.74 -11.22 -16.90
C SER A 513 -36.98 -11.74 -15.68
N GLN A 514 -35.67 -11.55 -15.64
CA GLN A 514 -34.81 -11.89 -14.51
C GLN A 514 -33.55 -11.02 -14.51
N VAL A 515 -32.87 -10.96 -13.37
CA VAL A 515 -31.56 -10.31 -13.19
C VAL A 515 -30.65 -11.19 -12.34
N THR A 516 -29.33 -11.03 -12.51
CA THR A 516 -28.34 -11.64 -11.61
C THR A 516 -27.85 -10.63 -10.59
N VAL A 517 -27.63 -11.05 -9.34
CA VAL A 517 -27.13 -10.20 -8.26
C VAL A 517 -25.86 -10.81 -7.65
N LYS A 518 -24.82 -9.99 -7.48
CA LYS A 518 -23.65 -10.29 -6.65
C LYS A 518 -23.66 -9.38 -5.42
N TYR A 519 -23.28 -9.92 -4.27
CA TYR A 519 -23.24 -9.18 -3.02
C TYR A 519 -21.81 -9.00 -2.51
N LEU A 520 -21.51 -7.80 -2.03
CA LEU A 520 -20.40 -7.53 -1.13
C LEU A 520 -20.97 -7.49 0.29
N THR A 521 -20.39 -8.25 1.22
CA THR A 521 -20.96 -8.48 2.56
C THR A 521 -19.90 -8.56 3.67
N ALA A 522 -20.31 -8.14 4.86
CA ALA A 522 -19.65 -8.33 6.15
C ALA A 522 -20.71 -8.22 7.25
N ASP A 523 -20.43 -8.67 8.48
CA ASP A 523 -21.33 -8.56 9.63
C ASP A 523 -21.39 -7.12 10.20
N SER A 524 -20.37 -6.30 9.92
CA SER A 524 -20.25 -4.91 10.39
C SER A 524 -19.40 -4.05 9.47
N VAL A 525 -19.66 -2.74 9.40
CA VAL A 525 -18.77 -1.78 8.70
C VAL A 525 -17.39 -1.68 9.36
N THR A 526 -17.25 -1.99 10.64
CA THR A 526 -15.96 -1.98 11.36
C THR A 526 -15.17 -3.29 11.26
N GLN A 527 -15.61 -4.22 10.43
CA GLN A 527 -15.00 -5.54 10.27
C GLN A 527 -13.76 -5.52 9.36
N LYS A 528 -12.67 -6.17 9.77
CA LYS A 528 -11.37 -6.18 9.06
C LYS A 528 -11.19 -7.36 8.09
N THR A 529 -11.76 -8.52 8.41
CA THR A 529 -11.60 -9.80 7.69
C THR A 529 -12.95 -10.48 7.49
N ASN A 530 -13.03 -11.63 6.81
CA ASN A 530 -14.29 -12.32 6.50
C ASN A 530 -15.30 -11.49 5.69
N ILE A 531 -14.83 -10.43 5.00
CA ILE A 531 -15.59 -9.74 3.96
C ILE A 531 -15.63 -10.64 2.74
N SER A 532 -16.78 -10.74 2.07
CA SER A 532 -16.90 -11.55 0.85
C SER A 532 -17.55 -10.80 -0.31
N TRP A 533 -17.00 -10.98 -1.51
CA TRP A 533 -17.59 -10.60 -2.79
C TRP A 533 -18.11 -11.85 -3.49
N ALA A 534 -19.43 -11.92 -3.72
CA ALA A 534 -20.10 -13.04 -4.37
C ALA A 534 -19.71 -14.40 -3.74
N GLY A 535 -19.68 -14.49 -2.40
CA GLY A 535 -19.29 -15.70 -1.65
C GLY A 535 -17.78 -16.00 -1.61
N GLN A 536 -16.95 -15.18 -2.25
CA GLN A 536 -15.49 -15.35 -2.30
C GLN A 536 -14.75 -14.27 -1.50
N ASN A 537 -13.59 -14.61 -0.95
CA ASN A 537 -12.74 -13.68 -0.18
C ASN A 537 -11.24 -13.89 -0.49
N PHE A 538 -10.36 -13.19 0.23
CA PHE A 538 -8.91 -13.27 0.04
C PHE A 538 -8.16 -13.99 1.19
N GLY A 539 -8.88 -14.65 2.10
CA GLY A 539 -8.33 -15.13 3.38
C GLY A 539 -8.23 -14.04 4.45
N GLY A 540 -7.61 -14.38 5.58
CA GLY A 540 -7.28 -13.46 6.67
C GLY A 540 -5.94 -12.75 6.50
N VAL A 541 -5.41 -12.28 7.63
CA VAL A 541 -4.18 -11.47 7.69
C VAL A 541 -2.95 -12.34 7.37
N PHE A 542 -2.29 -12.02 6.26
CA PHE A 542 -1.17 -12.75 5.65
C PHE A 542 -1.50 -14.16 5.11
N GLU A 543 -2.74 -14.38 4.66
CA GLU A 543 -3.24 -15.66 4.13
C GLU A 543 -3.58 -15.60 2.63
N SER A 544 -3.18 -14.52 1.93
CA SER A 544 -3.53 -14.31 0.52
C SER A 544 -2.35 -14.38 -0.44
N ASP A 545 -2.49 -15.21 -1.48
CA ASP A 545 -1.63 -15.21 -2.66
C ASP A 545 -2.19 -14.35 -3.82
N GLY A 546 -3.16 -13.47 -3.51
CA GLY A 546 -3.81 -12.58 -4.47
C GLY A 546 -4.94 -13.22 -5.27
N ARG A 547 -5.29 -14.49 -5.02
CA ARG A 547 -6.43 -15.17 -5.64
C ARG A 547 -7.67 -15.15 -4.74
N LEU A 548 -8.85 -15.10 -5.36
CA LEU A 548 -10.12 -15.30 -4.68
C LEU A 548 -10.28 -16.75 -4.23
N GLN A 549 -10.70 -16.93 -2.98
CA GLN A 549 -10.94 -18.20 -2.30
C GLN A 549 -12.43 -18.37 -2.00
N GLY A 550 -12.92 -19.60 -1.92
CA GLY A 550 -14.34 -19.90 -1.70
C GLY A 550 -15.15 -20.04 -2.99
N ASN A 551 -16.42 -20.40 -2.84
CA ASN A 551 -17.33 -20.68 -3.96
C ASN A 551 -18.01 -19.41 -4.46
N LEU A 552 -18.05 -19.24 -5.78
CA LEU A 552 -18.76 -18.15 -6.43
C LEU A 552 -20.27 -18.32 -6.26
N SER A 553 -20.91 -17.38 -5.56
CA SER A 553 -22.34 -17.33 -5.26
C SER A 553 -22.99 -16.14 -5.96
N ILE A 554 -23.99 -16.41 -6.79
CA ILE A 554 -24.68 -15.44 -7.63
C ILE A 554 -26.17 -15.75 -7.57
N ASP A 555 -26.96 -14.77 -7.15
CA ASP A 555 -28.40 -14.91 -7.02
C ASP A 555 -29.09 -14.58 -8.34
N THR A 556 -30.15 -15.31 -8.68
CA THR A 556 -31.04 -14.95 -9.80
C THR A 556 -32.38 -14.51 -9.25
N VAL A 557 -32.78 -13.27 -9.56
CA VAL A 557 -34.05 -12.68 -9.12
C VAL A 557 -34.99 -12.56 -10.31
N ALA A 558 -36.15 -13.20 -10.24
CA ALA A 558 -37.21 -13.05 -11.24
C ALA A 558 -37.86 -11.65 -11.13
N CYS A 559 -38.15 -11.03 -12.27
CA CYS A 559 -38.79 -9.73 -12.35
C CYS A 559 -40.23 -9.88 -12.83
N SER A 560 -41.14 -9.09 -12.26
CA SER A 560 -42.57 -9.10 -12.61
C SER A 560 -42.97 -7.73 -13.15
N ASN A 561 -43.62 -7.68 -14.31
CA ASN A 561 -43.97 -6.44 -15.00
C ASN A 561 -42.78 -5.47 -15.19
N ASN A 562 -41.60 -6.01 -15.53
CA ASN A 562 -40.32 -5.28 -15.62
C ASN A 562 -39.83 -4.62 -14.31
N ILE A 563 -40.33 -5.07 -13.16
CA ILE A 563 -39.89 -4.66 -11.83
C ILE A 563 -39.18 -5.83 -11.14
N CYS A 564 -37.93 -5.61 -10.76
CA CYS A 564 -37.09 -6.57 -10.05
C CYS A 564 -36.99 -6.18 -8.56
N GLN A 565 -37.23 -7.12 -7.66
CA GLN A 565 -37.26 -6.88 -6.20
C GLN A 565 -35.94 -7.32 -5.55
N ILE A 566 -35.04 -6.37 -5.29
CA ILE A 566 -33.68 -6.66 -4.84
C ILE A 566 -33.53 -6.36 -3.35
N LYS A 567 -33.17 -7.37 -2.56
CA LYS A 567 -32.86 -7.19 -1.13
C LYS A 567 -31.41 -6.78 -0.96
N VAL A 568 -31.11 -5.92 0.02
CA VAL A 568 -29.73 -5.50 0.33
C VAL A 568 -29.52 -5.60 1.85
N PRO A 569 -28.58 -6.46 2.34
CA PRO A 569 -28.34 -6.66 3.77
C PRO A 569 -27.73 -5.42 4.43
N ALA A 570 -27.72 -5.39 5.77
CA ALA A 570 -27.24 -4.28 6.60
C ALA A 570 -26.08 -4.74 7.51
N PRO A 571 -24.80 -4.42 7.20
CA PRO A 571 -24.34 -3.64 6.07
C PRO A 571 -24.22 -4.48 4.80
N GLY A 572 -24.09 -3.82 3.64
CA GLY A 572 -24.02 -4.56 2.39
C GLY A 572 -23.94 -3.70 1.15
N PHE A 573 -23.57 -4.34 0.05
CA PHE A 573 -23.69 -3.77 -1.29
C PHE A 573 -24.16 -4.86 -2.25
N ALA A 574 -25.00 -4.48 -3.23
CA ALA A 574 -25.51 -5.38 -4.25
C ALA A 574 -25.28 -4.80 -5.65
N LEU A 575 -24.65 -5.60 -6.52
CA LEU A 575 -24.52 -5.30 -7.94
C LEU A 575 -25.55 -6.13 -8.72
N VAL A 576 -26.57 -5.44 -9.23
CA VAL A 576 -27.63 -6.00 -10.06
C VAL A 576 -27.22 -5.87 -11.52
N SER A 577 -27.25 -6.95 -12.30
CA SER A 577 -26.94 -6.93 -13.73
C SER A 577 -28.15 -7.34 -14.58
N PHE A 578 -28.44 -6.55 -15.62
CA PHE A 578 -29.58 -6.72 -16.53
C PHE A 578 -29.23 -7.46 -17.84
N VAL A 579 -27.94 -7.64 -18.11
CA VAL A 579 -27.41 -8.18 -19.36
C VAL A 579 -26.46 -9.35 -19.10
N ASP A 580 -26.79 -10.52 -19.65
CA ASP A 580 -25.99 -11.75 -19.49
C ASP A 580 -24.56 -11.61 -20.06
N THR A 581 -24.30 -10.63 -20.93
CA THR A 581 -22.95 -10.34 -21.46
C THR A 581 -22.04 -9.64 -20.45
N ALA A 582 -22.57 -8.69 -19.66
CA ALA A 582 -21.84 -8.09 -18.52
C ALA A 582 -21.46 -9.16 -17.49
N PHE A 583 -22.37 -10.11 -17.29
CA PHE A 583 -22.19 -11.25 -16.41
C PHE A 583 -21.14 -12.21 -16.96
N THR A 584 -21.29 -12.73 -18.18
CA THR A 584 -20.33 -13.68 -18.78
C THR A 584 -18.92 -13.10 -18.96
N GLN A 585 -18.78 -11.77 -19.14
CA GLN A 585 -17.47 -11.10 -19.10
C GLN A 585 -16.80 -11.11 -17.72
N THR A 586 -17.55 -11.26 -16.63
CA THR A 586 -17.03 -11.21 -15.23
C THR A 586 -17.16 -12.52 -14.45
N SER A 587 -17.97 -13.48 -14.92
CA SER A 587 -18.17 -14.81 -14.32
C SER A 587 -17.65 -15.96 -15.19
N SER A 588 -17.55 -15.76 -16.52
CA SER A 588 -16.97 -16.71 -17.48
C SER A 588 -15.86 -16.07 -18.33
N ALA A 589 -15.15 -15.10 -17.76
CA ALA A 589 -13.91 -14.59 -18.34
C ALA A 589 -12.95 -15.75 -18.69
N ALA A 590 -12.13 -15.56 -19.73
CA ALA A 590 -11.06 -16.50 -20.05
C ALA A 590 -10.23 -16.83 -18.80
N PRO A 591 -9.70 -18.06 -18.65
CA PRO A 591 -9.09 -18.54 -17.41
C PRO A 591 -8.21 -17.49 -16.76
N ILE A 592 -8.61 -17.01 -15.58
CA ILE A 592 -7.89 -15.96 -14.85
C ILE A 592 -6.47 -16.46 -14.66
N ALA A 593 -5.51 -15.78 -15.30
CA ALA A 593 -4.13 -16.23 -15.34
C ALA A 593 -3.54 -16.16 -13.92
N THR A 594 -3.41 -17.32 -13.28
CA THR A 594 -2.75 -17.43 -11.98
C THR A 594 -1.27 -17.70 -12.20
N TYR A 595 -0.43 -16.86 -11.62
CA TYR A 595 1.02 -17.01 -11.66
C TYR A 595 1.46 -17.88 -10.48
N SER A 596 2.42 -18.79 -10.70
CA SER A 596 2.90 -19.71 -9.66
C SER A 596 4.03 -19.08 -8.84
N THR A 597 4.00 -19.29 -7.53
CA THR A 597 5.05 -18.88 -6.57
C THR A 597 6.30 -19.77 -6.65
N THR A 598 6.87 -19.91 -7.86
CA THR A 598 8.01 -20.79 -8.14
C THR A 598 9.38 -20.19 -7.79
N THR A 599 9.42 -19.12 -6.99
CA THR A 599 10.66 -18.66 -6.33
C THR A 599 11.05 -19.61 -5.20
N THR A 600 11.57 -20.78 -5.58
CA THR A 600 12.22 -21.72 -4.68
C THR A 600 13.49 -21.11 -4.09
N THR A 601 13.34 -20.24 -3.10
CA THR A 601 14.38 -20.09 -2.08
C THR A 601 14.59 -21.47 -1.45
N GLY A 602 15.84 -21.87 -1.22
CA GLY A 602 16.22 -23.25 -0.88
C GLY A 602 15.73 -23.78 0.49
N PHE A 603 14.71 -23.16 1.07
CA PHE A 603 14.17 -23.43 2.40
C PHE A 603 12.89 -24.30 2.41
N GLN A 604 12.33 -24.68 1.26
CA GLN A 604 11.35 -25.79 1.15
C GLN A 604 11.97 -27.18 1.42
N ARG A 605 12.88 -27.25 2.40
CA ARG A 605 13.44 -28.49 2.97
C ARG A 605 12.93 -28.77 4.40
N ALA A 606 11.90 -28.03 4.82
CA ALA A 606 10.95 -28.46 5.86
C ALA A 606 9.59 -28.73 5.18
N SER A 607 8.98 -29.86 5.51
CA SER A 607 7.81 -30.48 4.87
C SER A 607 6.70 -29.51 4.45
N PRO A 608 5.99 -29.77 3.32
CA PRO A 608 4.77 -29.05 3.01
C PRO A 608 3.74 -29.31 4.12
N SER A 609 3.44 -28.28 4.91
CA SER A 609 2.37 -28.32 5.91
C SER A 609 1.03 -28.29 5.20
N VAL A 610 0.56 -29.45 4.75
CA VAL A 610 -0.83 -29.63 4.32
C VAL A 610 -1.71 -29.43 5.55
N THR A 611 -2.31 -28.25 5.66
CA THR A 611 -3.34 -27.97 6.66
C THR A 611 -4.61 -28.72 6.27
N VAL A 612 -4.89 -29.79 7.00
CA VAL A 612 -6.16 -30.53 6.90
C VAL A 612 -7.17 -29.86 7.83
N ASP A 613 -8.38 -29.61 7.33
CA ASP A 613 -9.49 -29.10 8.13
C ASP A 613 -9.72 -29.99 9.37
N PRO A 614 -9.75 -29.42 10.60
CA PRO A 614 -9.99 -30.18 11.82
C PRO A 614 -11.27 -31.03 11.80
N SER A 615 -12.30 -30.64 11.05
CA SER A 615 -13.53 -31.41 10.87
C SER A 615 -13.35 -32.66 9.99
N VAL A 616 -12.46 -32.60 9.00
CA VAL A 616 -12.05 -33.75 8.18
C VAL A 616 -11.18 -34.70 9.01
N LEU A 617 -10.34 -34.16 9.90
CA LEU A 617 -9.57 -34.99 10.83
C LEU A 617 -10.48 -35.65 11.88
N ALA A 618 -11.52 -34.95 12.36
CA ALA A 618 -12.48 -35.47 13.35
C ALA A 618 -13.43 -36.55 12.80
N THR A 619 -13.58 -36.65 11.48
CA THR A 619 -14.39 -37.69 10.80
C THR A 619 -13.55 -38.82 10.19
N SER A 620 -12.22 -38.74 10.31
CA SER A 620 -11.30 -39.77 9.84
C SER A 620 -11.33 -40.99 10.78
N ASN A 621 -12.02 -42.05 10.34
CA ASN A 621 -12.04 -43.33 11.05
C ASN A 621 -10.63 -43.94 11.07
N GLY A 622 -9.95 -43.80 12.21
CA GLY A 622 -8.51 -44.02 12.32
C GLY A 622 -8.02 -45.37 11.83
N HIS A 623 -7.18 -45.34 10.79
CA HIS A 623 -6.36 -46.48 10.36
C HIS A 623 -4.98 -46.40 11.01
N ASN A 624 -4.51 -47.54 11.52
CA ASN A 624 -3.40 -47.60 12.46
C ASN A 624 -2.03 -47.46 11.76
N ALA A 625 -1.17 -46.57 12.25
CA ALA A 625 0.09 -46.20 11.58
C ALA A 625 1.14 -47.33 11.47
N ASN A 626 0.93 -48.46 12.14
CA ASN A 626 1.83 -49.62 12.08
C ASN A 626 1.73 -50.41 10.76
N ASP A 627 0.58 -50.41 10.08
CA ASP A 627 0.39 -51.23 8.86
C ASP A 627 1.04 -50.61 7.59
N LEU A 628 1.52 -49.36 7.67
CA LEU A 628 2.26 -48.69 6.60
C LEU A 628 3.79 -48.78 6.74
N LEU A 629 4.32 -49.42 7.79
CA LEU A 629 5.76 -49.55 8.01
C LEU A 629 6.41 -50.74 7.29
N ALA A 630 5.64 -51.50 6.50
CA ALA A 630 6.13 -52.59 5.65
C ALA A 630 6.70 -52.12 4.28
N GLY A 631 7.58 -51.11 4.28
CA GLY A 631 8.41 -50.80 3.09
C GLY A 631 8.61 -49.32 2.76
N GLY A 632 9.53 -48.64 3.46
CA GLY A 632 10.02 -47.32 3.04
C GLY A 632 10.52 -46.48 4.22
N ARG A 633 11.84 -46.30 4.34
CA ARG A 633 12.45 -45.52 5.45
C ARG A 633 12.42 -44.02 5.15
N THR A 634 11.94 -43.22 6.09
CA THR A 634 12.07 -41.75 6.06
C THR A 634 12.82 -41.21 7.29
N SER A 635 14.15 -41.27 7.26
CA SER A 635 15.01 -40.23 7.84
C SER A 635 16.45 -40.36 7.30
N GLN A 636 17.02 -39.25 6.85
CA GLN A 636 18.47 -39.06 6.87
C GLN A 636 18.78 -38.16 8.07
N LEU A 637 19.95 -38.37 8.69
CA LEU A 637 20.43 -37.70 9.91
C LEU A 637 19.82 -38.19 11.25
N ALA A 638 19.79 -39.52 11.43
CA ALA A 638 19.99 -40.08 12.77
C ALA A 638 21.51 -40.08 13.08
N PRO A 639 21.98 -39.52 14.20
CA PRO A 639 23.36 -39.68 14.64
C PRO A 639 23.66 -41.15 14.93
N LYS A 640 24.84 -41.65 14.53
CA LYS A 640 25.31 -42.99 14.93
C LYS A 640 25.71 -42.99 16.41
N GLY A 641 24.74 -43.16 17.29
CA GLY A 641 24.98 -43.67 18.64
C GLY A 641 25.01 -45.19 18.60
N GLU A 642 26.17 -45.80 18.84
CA GLU A 642 26.27 -47.25 18.97
C GLU A 642 25.56 -47.71 20.25
N ALA A 643 24.36 -48.28 20.10
CA ALA A 643 23.66 -48.96 21.18
C ALA A 643 24.32 -50.33 21.47
N SER A 644 25.51 -50.30 22.06
CA SER A 644 26.11 -51.48 22.70
C SER A 644 25.34 -51.82 23.97
N GLY A 645 24.19 -52.47 23.79
CA GLY A 645 23.40 -53.03 24.88
C GLY A 645 24.22 -54.12 25.59
N ILE A 646 24.69 -53.83 26.80
CA ILE A 646 25.44 -54.77 27.62
C ILE A 646 24.52 -55.95 28.00
N SER A 647 24.76 -57.09 27.36
CA SER A 647 24.25 -58.37 27.83
C SER A 647 24.96 -58.74 29.14
N THR A 648 24.19 -59.07 30.17
CA THR A 648 24.70 -59.52 31.45
C THR A 648 25.31 -60.91 31.35
N LYS A 649 26.63 -61.00 31.09
CA LYS A 649 27.46 -62.21 31.32
C LYS A 649 28.98 -61.92 31.37
N THR A 650 29.53 -62.05 32.58
CA THR A 650 30.75 -62.85 32.87
C THR A 650 32.14 -62.38 32.38
N ILE A 651 32.90 -61.74 33.31
CA ILE A 651 34.32 -62.00 33.70
C ILE A 651 35.49 -61.74 32.71
N ALA A 652 36.63 -61.26 33.28
CA ALA A 652 38.03 -61.17 32.76
C ALA A 652 38.40 -59.99 31.83
N ILE A 653 39.62 -59.39 31.81
CA ILE A 653 40.79 -59.18 32.72
C ILE A 653 41.84 -58.36 31.88
N ILE A 654 42.35 -57.25 32.42
CA ILE A 654 43.73 -56.66 32.37
C ILE A 654 44.51 -56.45 31.03
N SER A 655 45.35 -55.38 31.01
CA SER A 655 46.43 -54.96 30.08
C SER A 655 45.97 -54.24 28.80
N GLY A 656 46.59 -53.19 28.24
CA GLY A 656 47.92 -52.52 28.33
C GLY A 656 48.13 -51.84 26.94
N SER A 657 48.95 -50.83 26.63
CA SER A 657 49.96 -50.05 27.37
C SER A 657 50.25 -48.74 26.59
N VAL A 658 50.76 -47.72 27.29
CA VAL A 658 51.76 -46.69 26.89
C VAL A 658 52.11 -46.50 25.39
N GLY A 659 52.09 -45.24 24.90
CA GLY A 659 52.96 -44.84 23.78
C GLY A 659 52.75 -43.46 23.16
N GLY A 660 53.72 -42.53 23.35
CA GLY A 660 54.13 -41.66 22.24
C GLY A 660 53.60 -40.22 22.13
N ALA A 661 53.62 -39.44 23.21
CA ALA A 661 53.87 -38.00 23.07
C ALA A 661 55.37 -37.72 23.26
N VAL A 662 55.92 -36.73 22.56
CA VAL A 662 57.32 -36.23 22.66
C VAL A 662 58.42 -37.14 22.07
N LEU A 663 58.38 -37.33 20.75
CA LEU A 663 59.53 -37.54 19.83
C LEU A 663 58.93 -37.36 18.41
N LEU A 664 59.27 -36.39 17.55
CA LEU A 664 60.55 -35.77 17.22
C LEU A 664 60.32 -34.34 16.70
N MET A 665 60.71 -33.32 17.47
CA MET A 665 60.82 -31.93 16.99
C MET A 665 62.30 -31.47 16.94
N VAL A 666 63.20 -32.42 16.69
CA VAL A 666 64.65 -32.20 16.48
C VAL A 666 65.13 -33.26 15.47
N LEU A 667 66.14 -32.91 14.66
CA LEU A 667 66.65 -33.59 13.45
C LEU A 667 65.85 -33.22 12.17
N GLY A 668 66.40 -32.53 11.16
CA GLY A 668 67.74 -31.91 11.03
C GLY A 668 68.44 -32.26 9.72
N CYS A 669 68.34 -31.35 8.74
CA CYS A 669 69.24 -31.15 7.59
C CYS A 669 69.30 -32.21 6.45
N VAL A 670 69.74 -31.69 5.27
CA VAL A 670 70.10 -32.40 4.02
C VAL A 670 68.86 -32.90 3.23
N TRP A 671 68.66 -32.62 1.93
CA TRP A 671 69.62 -32.36 0.83
C TRP A 671 69.09 -31.35 -0.24
N CYS A 672 70.01 -30.57 -0.81
CA CYS A 672 69.87 -29.81 -2.07
C CYS A 672 69.84 -30.68 -3.35
N CYS A 673 69.72 -29.99 -4.51
CA CYS A 673 69.99 -30.41 -5.92
C CYS A 673 68.77 -30.97 -6.69
N CYS A 674 68.45 -30.58 -7.94
CA CYS A 674 69.08 -29.71 -8.95
C CYS A 674 68.02 -28.72 -9.56
N ARG A 675 68.33 -27.46 -9.98
CA ARG A 675 69.04 -27.02 -11.22
C ARG A 675 68.41 -27.58 -12.53
N ARG A 676 68.17 -26.83 -13.63
CA ARG A 676 68.49 -25.42 -14.03
C ARG A 676 67.88 -25.09 -15.44
N ARG A 677 67.60 -23.79 -15.76
CA ARG A 677 67.45 -23.17 -17.13
C ARG A 677 66.27 -23.69 -18.02
N ALA A 678 65.73 -23.01 -19.05
CA ALA A 678 65.70 -21.61 -19.58
C ALA A 678 64.65 -21.54 -20.74
N GLY A 679 64.19 -20.41 -21.32
CA GLY A 679 64.35 -18.97 -21.00
C GLY A 679 64.26 -17.99 -22.21
N GLY A 680 63.05 -17.63 -22.68
CA GLY A 680 62.74 -16.69 -23.79
C GLY A 680 61.58 -17.19 -24.68
N LYS A 681 60.93 -16.42 -25.58
CA LYS A 681 60.91 -14.96 -25.85
C LYS A 681 59.78 -14.62 -26.88
N TYR A 682 59.06 -13.49 -26.70
CA TYR A 682 58.22 -12.73 -27.67
C TYR A 682 56.84 -13.20 -28.19
N ALA A 683 55.99 -12.17 -28.37
CA ALA A 683 54.97 -11.91 -29.42
C ALA A 683 53.47 -12.00 -29.04
N LYS A 684 52.69 -11.04 -29.58
CA LYS A 684 51.24 -10.82 -29.41
C LYS A 684 50.42 -11.63 -30.44
N LEU A 685 49.14 -11.88 -30.16
CA LEU A 685 47.97 -11.35 -30.92
C LEU A 685 46.64 -11.99 -30.46
N ASP A 686 45.64 -11.12 -30.26
CA ASP A 686 44.19 -11.20 -30.48
C ASP A 686 43.28 -12.29 -29.84
N ASP A 687 41.99 -11.94 -29.78
CA ASP A 687 40.96 -12.50 -28.89
C ASP A 687 40.32 -13.83 -29.32
N ALA A 688 39.93 -14.63 -28.33
CA ALA A 688 38.55 -15.16 -28.18
C ALA A 688 38.37 -15.88 -26.82
N ALA A 689 37.22 -15.68 -26.18
CA ALA A 689 36.74 -16.46 -25.02
C ALA A 689 36.21 -17.86 -25.47
N PRO A 690 35.72 -18.76 -24.59
CA PRO A 690 35.66 -18.70 -23.12
C PRO A 690 36.16 -20.00 -22.41
N MET A 691 36.52 -19.92 -21.13
CA MET A 691 36.36 -21.07 -20.20
C MET A 691 36.01 -20.60 -18.79
N ALA A 692 35.20 -21.42 -18.12
CA ALA A 692 34.76 -21.21 -16.75
C ALA A 692 35.90 -21.31 -15.73
N ALA A 693 35.82 -20.52 -14.67
CA ALA A 693 36.47 -20.82 -13.40
C ALA A 693 35.48 -20.60 -12.26
N THR A 694 35.20 -21.68 -11.54
CA THR A 694 34.58 -21.65 -10.22
C THR A 694 35.45 -20.87 -9.24
N GLU A 695 34.89 -19.89 -8.53
CA GLU A 695 35.49 -19.40 -7.29
C GLU A 695 34.59 -19.65 -6.08
N VAL A 696 35.25 -20.00 -4.98
CA VAL A 696 34.64 -20.45 -3.73
C VAL A 696 34.52 -19.25 -2.81
N HIS A 697 33.30 -18.73 -2.62
CA HIS A 697 33.08 -17.72 -1.59
C HIS A 697 32.91 -18.36 -0.21
N ALA A 698 33.87 -18.09 0.67
CA ALA A 698 33.79 -18.43 2.08
C ALA A 698 32.61 -17.70 2.74
N TYR A 699 31.73 -18.47 3.40
CA TYR A 699 30.54 -17.96 4.06
C TYR A 699 30.89 -17.22 5.35
N VAL A 700 30.81 -15.89 5.33
CA VAL A 700 30.81 -15.05 6.53
C VAL A 700 29.37 -14.61 6.80
N PRO A 701 28.71 -15.08 7.88
CA PRO A 701 27.37 -14.63 8.21
C PRO A 701 27.41 -13.18 8.70
N TYR A 702 26.94 -12.23 7.89
CA TYR A 702 26.79 -10.83 8.29
C TYR A 702 25.37 -10.55 8.78
N ASN A 703 25.26 -9.78 9.87
CA ASN A 703 24.01 -9.60 10.59
C ASN A 703 23.18 -8.45 9.98
N GLN A 704 22.07 -8.78 9.31
CA GLN A 704 21.29 -7.87 8.47
C GLN A 704 20.36 -6.90 9.24
N THR A 705 20.43 -6.85 10.57
CA THR A 705 19.46 -6.14 11.44
C THR A 705 19.66 -4.62 11.56
N ARG A 706 20.68 -4.01 10.95
CA ARG A 706 21.10 -2.62 11.25
C ARG A 706 20.72 -1.51 10.26
N TYR A 707 19.98 -1.82 9.20
CA TYR A 707 19.57 -0.80 8.21
C TYR A 707 18.06 -0.75 7.92
N GLU A 708 17.24 -1.52 8.65
CA GLU A 708 15.76 -1.38 8.62
C GLU A 708 15.25 -0.40 9.71
N THR A 709 16.10 0.04 10.65
CA THR A 709 15.74 0.85 11.84
C THR A 709 16.24 2.30 11.81
N ALA A 710 16.50 2.87 10.63
CA ALA A 710 16.96 4.26 10.49
C ALA A 710 15.93 5.32 10.97
N TRP A 711 14.68 4.91 11.21
CA TRP A 711 13.64 5.72 11.85
C TRP A 711 13.85 5.90 13.37
N ASP A 712 14.50 4.95 14.05
CA ASP A 712 14.53 4.90 15.53
C ASP A 712 15.88 5.29 16.15
N GLU A 713 17.00 5.15 15.43
CA GLU A 713 18.32 5.46 16.03
C GLU A 713 18.61 6.97 16.13
N LEU A 714 18.09 7.80 15.22
CA LEU A 714 18.28 9.26 15.29
C LEU A 714 17.55 9.92 16.46
N GLN A 715 16.41 9.39 16.92
CA GLN A 715 15.71 9.92 18.10
C GLN A 715 16.39 9.58 19.43
N ARG A 716 17.33 8.60 19.46
CA ARG A 716 18.17 8.36 20.64
C ARG A 716 19.26 9.41 20.82
N ASP A 717 19.88 9.88 19.73
CA ASP A 717 21.06 10.75 19.82
C ASP A 717 20.70 12.19 20.23
N ASP A 718 19.57 12.75 19.78
CA ASP A 718 19.10 14.07 20.22
C ASP A 718 18.52 14.07 21.65
N ALA A 719 17.95 12.94 22.10
CA ALA A 719 17.57 12.75 23.50
C ALA A 719 18.79 12.65 24.43
N LEU A 720 19.91 12.08 23.97
CA LEU A 720 21.14 11.95 24.75
C LEU A 720 22.01 13.22 24.74
N ARG A 721 21.97 14.03 23.67
CA ARG A 721 22.71 15.31 23.59
C ARG A 721 22.10 16.43 24.45
N SER A 722 20.83 16.31 24.84
CA SER A 722 20.17 17.28 25.72
C SER A 722 20.36 17.01 27.21
N SER A 723 20.90 15.85 27.61
CA SER A 723 21.07 15.46 29.02
C SER A 723 22.50 15.55 29.59
N SER A 724 23.48 16.06 28.84
CA SER A 724 24.90 16.09 29.27
C SER A 724 25.57 17.47 29.19
N ALA A 725 24.83 18.54 29.54
CA ALA A 725 25.35 19.90 29.61
C ALA A 725 24.96 20.59 30.93
N THR A 726 25.51 20.14 32.05
CA THR A 726 25.34 20.83 33.35
C THR A 726 26.59 20.74 34.23
N ALA A 727 27.61 21.58 33.94
CA ALA A 727 28.58 22.07 34.92
C ALA A 727 29.36 23.27 34.35
N TYR A 728 29.78 24.18 35.23
CA TYR A 728 30.65 25.34 34.97
C TYR A 728 30.10 26.47 34.09
N SER A 729 29.34 27.36 34.73
CA SER A 729 29.37 28.80 34.44
C SER A 729 29.60 29.56 35.74
N THR A 730 30.59 30.46 35.75
CA THR A 730 30.89 31.34 36.89
C THR A 730 30.74 32.80 36.51
N ASN A 731 29.79 33.49 37.17
CA ASN A 731 29.88 34.89 37.62
C ASN A 731 30.66 35.91 36.75
N ARG A 732 29.95 36.88 36.14
CA ARG A 732 29.74 38.21 36.76
C ARG A 732 28.84 39.17 35.95
N SER A 733 28.17 40.04 36.70
CA SER A 733 27.55 41.32 36.33
C SER A 733 28.55 42.28 35.64
N SER A 734 28.17 43.32 34.86
CA SER A 734 27.37 44.47 35.34
C SER A 734 27.07 45.57 34.27
N THR A 735 25.86 46.13 34.33
CA THR A 735 25.49 47.59 34.22
C THR A 735 25.86 48.47 32.99
N ALA A 736 24.78 49.01 32.38
CA ALA A 736 24.43 50.46 32.24
C ALA A 736 24.41 51.17 30.86
N TYR A 737 23.39 52.06 30.74
CA TYR A 737 23.29 53.32 29.98
C TYR A 737 22.69 53.37 28.54
N ASP A 738 21.36 53.51 28.47
CA ASP A 738 20.54 54.64 27.91
C ASP A 738 21.15 55.68 26.91
N PRO A 739 20.39 56.53 26.17
CA PRO A 739 19.00 56.46 25.66
C PRO A 739 18.86 56.72 24.13
N SER A 740 17.66 56.49 23.56
CA SER A 740 17.00 57.55 22.75
C SER A 740 15.47 57.36 22.66
N ARG A 741 14.72 58.48 22.77
CA ARG A 741 13.25 58.55 22.77
C ARG A 741 12.76 59.47 21.65
N SER A 742 11.65 59.08 21.00
CA SER A 742 10.49 59.95 20.75
C SER A 742 9.29 59.04 20.46
N SER A 743 8.18 59.00 21.20
CA SER A 743 7.28 60.02 21.73
C SER A 743 6.38 60.69 20.67
N MET A 744 5.17 60.14 20.47
CA MET A 744 3.92 60.89 20.61
C MET A 744 2.81 59.96 21.09
N ALA A 745 2.02 60.42 22.05
CA ALA A 745 0.85 59.71 22.56
C ALA A 745 -0.43 60.46 22.18
N ARG A 746 -1.54 59.73 22.04
CA ARG A 746 -2.87 60.26 22.37
C ARG A 746 -3.59 59.27 23.27
N ASP A 747 -4.19 59.84 24.30
CA ASP A 747 -4.92 59.18 25.38
C ASP A 747 -6.44 59.17 25.06
N GLY A 748 -7.25 58.33 25.69
CA GLY A 748 -8.68 58.25 25.33
C GLY A 748 -9.57 57.12 25.87
N SER A 749 -9.45 56.75 27.15
CA SER A 749 -10.54 56.23 28.02
C SER A 749 -11.58 55.19 27.50
N SER A 750 -11.43 53.94 27.97
CA SER A 750 -12.46 53.09 28.61
C SER A 750 -13.96 53.15 28.21
N THR A 751 -14.55 51.98 27.96
CA THR A 751 -15.67 51.44 28.79
C THR A 751 -15.88 49.95 28.55
N ALA A 752 -16.18 49.20 29.62
CA ALA A 752 -16.49 47.77 29.55
C ALA A 752 -18.00 47.52 29.53
N ARG A 753 -18.47 46.53 28.75
CA ARG A 753 -19.75 45.85 28.99
C ARG A 753 -19.63 44.33 28.80
N LYS A 754 -20.37 43.61 29.64
CA LYS A 754 -20.40 42.16 29.73
C LYS A 754 -21.23 41.54 28.60
N GLY A 755 -20.73 40.40 28.11
CA GLY A 755 -21.46 39.15 27.85
C GLY A 755 -22.82 39.17 27.12
N SER A 756 -22.87 38.40 26.03
CA SER A 756 -23.87 37.33 25.91
C SER A 756 -23.36 36.23 25.00
N SER A 757 -23.54 34.98 25.42
CA SER A 757 -23.43 33.80 24.58
C SER A 757 -24.72 33.63 23.80
N THR A 758 -24.64 33.40 22.49
CA THR A 758 -25.75 32.87 21.70
C THR A 758 -25.24 31.74 20.82
N ALA A 759 -25.96 30.63 20.82
CA ALA A 759 -25.65 29.45 20.01
C ALA A 759 -25.85 29.75 18.52
N TYR A 760 -25.10 29.05 17.66
CA TYR A 760 -25.43 28.97 16.24
C TYR A 760 -26.57 27.97 16.06
N ASP A 761 -27.75 28.48 15.66
CA ASP A 761 -28.85 27.64 15.21
C ASP A 761 -28.49 26.97 13.88
N ALA A 762 -28.17 25.67 13.95
CA ALA A 762 -28.03 24.83 12.77
C ALA A 762 -29.41 24.43 12.26
N ASN A 763 -30.04 25.27 11.42
CA ASN A 763 -31.16 24.86 10.56
C ASN A 763 -31.48 25.88 9.45
N ARG A 764 -30.86 25.71 8.27
CA ARG A 764 -31.39 25.98 6.91
C ARG A 764 -30.26 25.96 5.88
N VAL A 765 -29.93 24.78 5.36
CA VAL A 765 -29.35 24.66 4.02
C VAL A 765 -30.49 24.35 3.08
N SER A 766 -30.80 25.26 2.15
CA SER A 766 -31.81 25.02 1.12
C SER A 766 -31.28 24.02 0.10
N THR A 767 -32.06 22.97 -0.17
CA THR A 767 -31.81 21.98 -1.22
C THR A 767 -31.54 22.64 -2.57
N ALA A 768 -30.28 22.63 -3.02
CA ALA A 768 -29.91 23.03 -4.37
C ALA A 768 -30.22 21.87 -5.33
N SER A 769 -31.41 21.87 -5.92
CA SER A 769 -31.78 20.92 -6.96
C SER A 769 -30.93 21.16 -8.22
N TRP A 770 -30.05 20.22 -8.54
CA TRP A 770 -29.28 20.24 -9.78
C TRP A 770 -30.21 20.01 -10.98
N ALA A 771 -30.50 21.08 -11.72
CA ALA A 771 -31.26 21.04 -12.96
C ALA A 771 -30.45 21.66 -14.11
N PRO A 772 -29.78 20.85 -14.96
CA PRO A 772 -28.98 21.36 -16.08
C PRO A 772 -29.89 21.80 -17.24
N ASN A 773 -30.35 23.05 -17.19
CA ASN A 773 -31.09 23.67 -18.30
C ASN A 773 -30.14 24.01 -19.47
N PHE A 774 -29.88 23.02 -20.32
CA PHE A 774 -29.29 23.27 -21.64
C PHE A 774 -30.24 24.13 -22.49
N ARG A 775 -29.86 25.39 -22.76
CA ARG A 775 -30.36 26.14 -23.92
C ARG A 775 -29.31 26.15 -25.00
N ALA A 776 -29.56 25.42 -26.08
CA ALA A 776 -28.78 25.55 -27.30
C ALA A 776 -28.97 26.97 -27.88
N SER A 777 -27.86 27.68 -28.07
CA SER A 777 -27.84 28.92 -28.85
C SER A 777 -27.47 28.57 -30.29
N THR A 778 -28.45 28.60 -31.19
CA THR A 778 -28.20 28.54 -32.63
C THR A 778 -27.81 29.92 -33.12
N SER A 779 -26.54 30.11 -33.49
CA SER A 779 -26.11 31.31 -34.22
C SER A 779 -26.58 31.24 -35.68
N HIS A 780 -27.20 32.30 -36.16
CA HIS A 780 -27.36 32.59 -37.58
C HIS A 780 -26.67 33.93 -37.88
N ASN A 781 -25.85 33.91 -38.93
CA ASN A 781 -25.05 35.00 -39.51
C ASN A 781 -23.87 35.49 -38.67
#